data_AF-A0A506RVM2-F1
#
_entry.id   AF-A0A506RVM2-F1
#
_cell.length_a   1.000
_cell.length_b   1.000
_cell.length_c   1.000
_cell.angle_alpha   90.00
_cell.angle_beta   90.00
_cell.angle_gamma   90.00
#
_symmetry.space_group_name_H-M   'P 1'
#
loop_
_entity.id
_entity.type
_entity.pdbx_description
1 polymer ?
#
loop_
_entity_poly.entity_id
_entity_poly.type
_entity_poly.pdbx_seq_one_letter_code
_entity_poly.pdbx_strand_id
1 'polypeptide(L)'
;MKLSADHSLPMAPYTDAPVFSVFNEHVKACMAKHYSPVMLANPNAQGDQHFLCEQQHVADLFGYLETLTGQWQAQHELYVTVAKSANDQLGQQALENLFYQAGFHLDAREWLQRDYAGLQDNRAFDTTTFRRIKKTGHPLCTLNNLLAERDLHMDMLREFSCRSDAHVFRYAFAQHFIRPGDRLLDCACGLGYGSYLMSLNDRLNNITAVDICSESVSYANQVYGHGKLHYETLDIDCYADTQFEPFDLITSFETIEHVKDYHSFFKLCLRSLKPDGRVIASVPYMWVDETGKDPNPYHFHEFDWKKFAALFAEYGFVIEARYHQTAPGGFKLTSTPRRFDKSSVDAGEIETEWLVVVATPDLTHPLWQSQQSLAYSNPQYPQASLPAYVDFDAGYHNPWLHRQLVQVGQRIEDADIRRRYVESLLASGAKDHCLLLTIQGYSLDANSTKINAWLDSAETALDQFESDTERHPFAIRWLVSLAYLSAIKCYEQGDFLRAKGLFQRVLDANCSAFCPVLNVKAVEACFALAKIALYEDQREQAAAILNTGKHLVFEATAVFKQAVEQQQDQIGEFLWSEMAELFDAGALLNKMAIALSHNQSTSHILRQAAEWEQNKRFGLFNLVEKYRKSSDLTVQADMQLVAQSFVNKLVAKAMNLARRDNIHIWGTGVVAQKVGEALAKKGVKVSGFIDSQARAGQQFAGLPVITPADFDTDSAAQVILTSVGSSAQLAEPLEEQGVACVYLA
;
A
#
# COMPACT_ATOMS: atom_id res chain seq x y z
N MET A 1 -0.12 0.86 35.04
CA MET A 1 0.39 1.58 33.86
C MET A 1 -0.76 2.29 33.17
N LYS A 2 -0.83 3.63 33.24
CA LYS A 2 -1.56 4.38 32.21
C LYS A 2 -0.59 4.49 31.05
N LEU A 3 -0.65 3.54 30.11
CA LEU A 3 -0.08 3.76 28.79
C LEU A 3 -0.84 4.96 28.22
N SER A 4 -0.11 6.02 27.85
CA SER A 4 -0.70 7.22 27.27
C SER A 4 -1.56 6.84 26.06
N ALA A 5 -2.60 7.64 25.80
CA ALA A 5 -3.69 7.37 24.89
C ALA A 5 -3.32 7.22 23.39
N ASP A 6 -2.04 7.05 23.05
CA ASP A 6 -1.53 7.06 21.67
C ASP A 6 -0.47 5.99 21.35
N HIS A 7 -0.23 5.03 22.25
CA HIS A 7 0.67 3.89 21.98
C HIS A 7 -0.11 2.60 22.21
N SER A 8 -0.78 2.12 21.16
CA SER A 8 -1.48 0.84 21.17
C SER A 8 -0.52 -0.26 21.64
N LEU A 9 -0.90 -1.04 22.65
CA LEU A 9 -0.27 -2.32 22.97
C LEU A 9 -0.10 -3.13 21.67
N PRO A 10 1.04 -3.79 21.44
CA PRO A 10 1.22 -4.62 20.25
C PRO A 10 0.13 -5.70 20.22
N MET A 11 -0.57 -5.83 19.09
CA MET A 11 -1.54 -6.92 18.93
C MET A 11 -0.79 -8.26 19.04
N ALA A 12 -1.18 -9.12 19.98
CA ALA A 12 -0.64 -10.48 20.07
C ALA A 12 -1.03 -11.24 18.78
N PRO A 13 -0.13 -12.01 18.18
CA PRO A 13 -0.45 -12.72 16.95
C PRO A 13 -1.10 -14.07 17.30
N TYR A 14 -2.02 -14.53 16.46
CA TYR A 14 -2.50 -15.93 16.42
C TYR A 14 -3.49 -16.44 17.47
N THR A 15 -4.18 -15.58 18.22
CA THR A 15 -5.35 -16.04 18.98
C THR A 15 -6.52 -15.08 18.83
N ASP A 16 -7.73 -15.62 18.67
CA ASP A 16 -9.00 -14.88 18.69
C ASP A 16 -9.27 -14.17 20.04
N ALA A 17 -8.36 -14.30 21.01
CA ALA A 17 -8.37 -13.58 22.28
C ALA A 17 -6.93 -13.38 22.79
N PRO A 18 -6.36 -12.16 22.75
CA PRO A 18 -5.04 -11.91 23.29
C PRO A 18 -5.00 -12.17 24.80
N VAL A 19 -4.16 -13.10 25.25
CA VAL A 19 -3.89 -13.33 26.68
C VAL A 19 -2.61 -12.62 27.06
N PHE A 20 -2.77 -11.42 27.61
CA PHE A 20 -1.66 -10.68 28.19
C PHE A 20 -1.45 -11.08 29.66
N SER A 21 -0.21 -11.01 30.14
CA SER A 21 0.14 -11.07 31.56
C SER A 21 1.03 -9.88 31.91
N VAL A 22 0.59 -9.02 32.81
CA VAL A 22 1.35 -7.82 33.21
C VAL A 22 2.21 -8.13 34.45
N PHE A 23 3.51 -7.94 34.34
CA PHE A 23 4.45 -8.08 35.47
C PHE A 23 4.73 -6.70 36.10
N ASN A 24 4.44 -6.53 37.40
CA ASN A 24 4.59 -5.26 38.14
C ASN A 24 5.00 -5.47 39.61
N GLU A 25 5.27 -4.37 40.34
CA GLU A 25 5.65 -4.39 41.77
C GLU A 25 4.66 -5.14 42.68
N HIS A 26 3.36 -5.17 42.37
CA HIS A 26 2.38 -5.95 43.13
C HIS A 26 2.57 -7.46 42.93
N VAL A 27 2.89 -7.90 41.72
CA VAL A 27 3.23 -9.30 41.40
C VAL A 27 4.53 -9.71 42.12
N LYS A 28 5.55 -8.85 42.12
CA LYS A 28 6.82 -9.04 42.86
C LYS A 28 6.60 -9.25 44.36
N ALA A 29 5.73 -8.44 44.98
CA ALA A 29 5.38 -8.57 46.39
C ALA A 29 4.59 -9.87 46.70
N CYS A 30 3.76 -10.35 45.76
CA CYS A 30 2.99 -11.59 45.89
C CYS A 30 3.87 -12.85 45.73
N MET A 31 4.86 -12.83 44.82
CA MET A 31 5.82 -13.93 44.63
C MET A 31 6.65 -14.23 45.89
N ALA A 32 6.85 -13.25 46.77
CA ALA A 32 7.56 -13.44 48.03
C ALA A 32 6.75 -14.16 49.13
N LYS A 33 5.42 -14.34 48.96
CA LYS A 33 4.56 -14.85 50.05
C LYS A 33 3.69 -16.06 49.74
N HIS A 34 3.19 -16.29 48.53
CA HIS A 34 2.56 -17.55 48.11
C HIS A 34 2.42 -17.55 46.58
N TYR A 35 2.77 -18.65 45.92
CA TYR A 35 2.66 -18.78 44.46
C TYR A 35 1.18 -18.78 44.01
N SER A 36 0.66 -17.60 43.71
CA SER A 36 -0.38 -17.40 42.69
C SER A 36 -0.23 -15.98 42.13
N PRO A 37 0.18 -15.81 40.85
CA PRO A 37 0.38 -14.49 40.24
C PRO A 37 -0.95 -13.79 39.99
N VAL A 38 -1.06 -12.52 40.39
CA VAL A 38 -2.15 -11.63 39.96
C VAL A 38 -1.95 -11.33 38.47
N MET A 39 -2.61 -12.14 37.63
CA MET A 39 -2.74 -11.93 36.19
C MET A 39 -3.69 -10.77 35.88
N LEU A 40 -3.32 -9.94 34.91
CA LEU A 40 -4.27 -9.29 33.99
C LEU A 40 -4.03 -9.95 32.62
N ALA A 41 -4.19 -11.27 32.41
CA ALA A 41 -5.45 -11.95 32.14
C ALA A 41 -5.35 -13.51 32.22
N ASN A 42 -6.46 -14.12 32.67
CA ASN A 42 -6.91 -15.53 32.65
C ASN A 42 -6.00 -16.68 33.18
N PRO A 43 -6.20 -17.10 34.45
CA PRO A 43 -5.57 -18.30 35.05
C PRO A 43 -5.89 -19.64 34.37
N ASN A 44 -6.82 -19.69 33.42
CA ASN A 44 -7.23 -20.89 32.69
C ASN A 44 -6.67 -20.94 31.24
N ALA A 45 -5.72 -20.10 30.87
CA ALA A 45 -5.24 -20.01 29.50
C ALA A 45 -4.47 -21.27 29.06
N GLN A 46 -5.11 -22.11 28.26
CA GLN A 46 -4.47 -23.12 27.43
C GLN A 46 -4.06 -22.44 26.12
N GLY A 47 -2.76 -22.12 25.93
CA GLY A 47 -2.30 -21.45 24.71
C GLY A 47 -1.02 -20.62 24.85
N ASP A 48 -0.65 -19.97 23.75
CA ASP A 48 0.46 -19.01 23.65
C ASP A 48 0.30 -17.86 24.67
N GLN A 49 1.42 -17.32 25.16
CA GLN A 49 1.43 -16.31 26.22
C GLN A 49 2.21 -15.06 25.83
N HIS A 50 1.68 -13.89 26.22
CA HIS A 50 2.35 -12.61 26.02
C HIS A 50 2.53 -11.87 27.34
N PHE A 51 3.77 -11.69 27.78
CA PHE A 51 4.10 -10.90 28.96
C PHE A 51 4.38 -9.44 28.62
N LEU A 52 3.84 -8.52 29.41
CA LEU A 52 4.19 -7.10 29.38
C LEU A 52 4.92 -6.74 30.68
N CYS A 53 6.09 -6.11 30.57
CA CYS A 53 6.96 -5.83 31.70
C CYS A 53 7.65 -4.47 31.54
N GLU A 54 7.80 -3.72 32.64
CA GLU A 54 8.72 -2.58 32.67
C GLU A 54 10.17 -3.06 32.65
N GLN A 55 11.08 -2.32 32.02
CA GLN A 55 12.48 -2.74 31.88
C GLN A 55 13.15 -3.04 33.24
N GLN A 56 12.85 -2.26 34.30
CA GLN A 56 13.35 -2.51 35.66
C GLN A 56 12.96 -3.89 36.25
N HIS A 57 11.95 -4.57 35.71
CA HIS A 57 11.47 -5.87 36.18
C HIS A 57 11.86 -7.05 35.28
N VAL A 58 12.67 -6.84 34.23
CA VAL A 58 13.05 -7.90 33.29
C VAL A 58 13.79 -9.05 33.97
N ALA A 59 14.69 -8.75 34.93
CA ALA A 59 15.41 -9.78 35.67
C ALA A 59 14.46 -10.67 36.52
N ASP A 60 13.48 -10.05 37.17
CA ASP A 60 12.46 -10.75 37.96
C ASP A 60 11.58 -11.63 37.05
N LEU A 61 11.21 -11.11 35.88
CA LEU A 61 10.45 -11.85 34.86
C LEU A 61 11.23 -13.08 34.40
N PHE A 62 12.53 -12.97 34.10
CA PHE A 62 13.34 -14.13 33.71
C PHE A 62 13.36 -15.21 34.79
N GLY A 63 13.56 -14.83 36.06
CA GLY A 63 13.47 -15.78 37.18
C GLY A 63 12.11 -16.48 37.22
N TYR A 64 11.00 -15.75 36.99
CA TYR A 64 9.67 -16.36 36.90
C TYR A 64 9.53 -17.31 35.70
N LEU A 65 9.98 -16.91 34.52
CA LEU A 65 9.91 -17.73 33.31
C LEU A 65 10.75 -19.02 33.39
N GLU A 66 11.78 -19.04 34.25
CA GLU A 66 12.52 -20.25 34.61
C GLU A 66 11.72 -21.16 35.56
N THR A 67 10.88 -20.61 36.45
CA THR A 67 9.99 -21.42 37.30
C THR A 67 8.84 -22.06 36.52
N LEU A 68 8.46 -21.48 35.38
CA LEU A 68 7.54 -22.09 34.42
C LEU A 68 8.22 -23.29 33.72
N THR A 69 8.49 -24.36 34.47
CA THR A 69 9.08 -25.62 34.00
C THR A 69 8.06 -26.75 34.04
N GLY A 70 7.91 -27.47 32.92
CA GLY A 70 6.88 -28.50 32.70
C GLY A 70 6.38 -28.54 31.25
N GLN A 71 5.31 -29.32 31.01
CA GLN A 71 4.67 -29.59 29.70
C GLN A 71 4.35 -28.34 28.85
N TRP A 72 4.28 -27.14 29.46
CA TRP A 72 4.00 -25.87 28.78
C TRP A 72 5.13 -25.42 27.83
N GLN A 73 6.40 -25.78 28.08
CA GLN A 73 7.56 -25.31 27.28
C GLN A 73 7.66 -25.89 25.86
N ALA A 74 6.92 -26.96 25.54
CA ALA A 74 7.11 -27.72 24.30
C ALA A 74 6.12 -27.38 23.17
N GLN A 75 5.01 -26.69 23.46
CA GLN A 75 3.89 -26.55 22.50
C GLN A 75 3.35 -25.13 22.33
N HIS A 76 3.77 -24.16 23.15
CA HIS A 76 3.22 -22.80 23.14
C HIS A 76 4.30 -21.74 22.91
N GLU A 77 3.94 -20.71 22.15
CA GLU A 77 4.78 -19.54 21.91
C GLU A 77 4.78 -18.63 23.15
N LEU A 78 5.94 -18.03 23.45
CA LEU A 78 6.11 -17.05 24.53
C LEU A 78 6.66 -15.74 23.97
N TYR A 79 5.91 -14.66 24.18
CA TYR A 79 6.31 -13.31 23.85
C TYR A 79 6.52 -12.46 25.11
N VAL A 80 7.46 -11.53 25.05
CA VAL A 80 7.69 -10.53 26.09
C VAL A 80 7.81 -9.16 25.43
N THR A 81 6.89 -8.25 25.73
CA THR A 81 7.04 -6.83 25.40
C THR A 81 7.59 -6.10 26.61
N VAL A 82 8.72 -5.44 26.42
CA VAL A 82 9.33 -4.56 27.42
C VAL A 82 8.91 -3.14 27.12
N ALA A 83 8.33 -2.46 28.11
CA ALA A 83 8.03 -1.03 28.04
C ALA A 83 9.07 -0.24 28.84
N LYS A 84 9.51 0.88 28.27
CA LYS A 84 10.42 1.80 28.96
C LYS A 84 9.67 2.59 30.04
N SER A 85 10.24 2.68 31.23
CA SER A 85 9.77 3.53 32.32
C SER A 85 10.61 4.80 32.45
N ALA A 86 10.11 5.80 33.19
CA ALA A 86 10.78 7.08 33.37
C ALA A 86 12.18 6.98 34.05
N ASN A 87 12.46 5.88 34.73
CA ASN A 87 13.70 5.66 35.49
C ASN A 87 14.71 4.75 34.77
N ASP A 88 14.39 4.30 33.56
CA ASP A 88 15.19 3.30 32.85
C ASP A 88 16.39 3.90 32.11
N GLN A 89 17.54 3.22 32.23
CA GLN A 89 18.82 3.69 31.68
C GLN A 89 19.39 2.83 30.54
N LEU A 90 18.87 1.63 30.28
CA LEU A 90 19.36 0.78 29.18
C LEU A 90 18.90 1.33 27.83
N GLY A 91 19.84 1.44 26.89
CA GLY A 91 19.52 1.60 25.48
C GLY A 91 19.13 0.26 24.84
N GLN A 92 18.59 0.32 23.62
CA GLN A 92 18.08 -0.87 22.92
C GLN A 92 19.11 -2.00 22.82
N GLN A 93 20.36 -1.68 22.53
CA GLN A 93 21.42 -2.69 22.38
C GLN A 93 21.58 -3.54 23.63
N ALA A 94 21.61 -2.90 24.80
CA ALA A 94 21.77 -3.61 26.06
C ALA A 94 20.54 -4.47 26.38
N LEU A 95 19.34 -3.98 26.07
CA LEU A 95 18.11 -4.74 26.24
C LEU A 95 18.06 -5.97 25.31
N GLU A 96 18.30 -5.78 24.01
CA GLU A 96 18.28 -6.87 23.04
C GLU A 96 19.32 -7.96 23.41
N ASN A 97 20.55 -7.57 23.76
CA ASN A 97 21.59 -8.50 24.20
C ASN A 97 21.19 -9.29 25.46
N LEU A 98 20.52 -8.65 26.42
CA LEU A 98 20.01 -9.30 27.62
C LEU A 98 18.99 -10.40 27.28
N PHE A 99 18.09 -10.13 26.33
CA PHE A 99 17.11 -11.10 25.85
C PHE A 99 17.75 -12.22 25.02
N TYR A 100 18.72 -11.91 24.16
CA TYR A 100 19.45 -12.90 23.37
C TYR A 100 20.16 -13.92 24.26
N GLN A 101 20.78 -13.46 25.35
CA GLN A 101 21.41 -14.32 26.36
C GLN A 101 20.38 -15.21 27.09
N ALA A 102 19.16 -14.71 27.31
CA ALA A 102 18.06 -15.44 27.93
C ALA A 102 17.34 -16.43 26.99
N GLY A 103 17.81 -16.59 25.75
CA GLY A 103 17.22 -17.52 24.78
C GLY A 103 15.99 -16.95 24.06
N PHE A 104 15.98 -15.65 23.82
CA PHE A 104 14.99 -14.96 22.99
C PHE A 104 15.62 -14.46 21.69
N HIS A 105 14.77 -14.11 20.74
CA HIS A 105 15.11 -13.30 19.58
C HIS A 105 14.17 -12.09 19.53
N LEU A 106 14.57 -11.03 18.83
CA LEU A 106 13.71 -9.89 18.55
C LEU A 106 12.49 -10.37 17.77
N ASP A 107 11.30 -9.97 18.16
CA ASP A 107 10.12 -10.33 17.39
C ASP A 107 10.19 -9.70 16.00
N ALA A 108 10.00 -10.50 14.96
CA ALA A 108 10.20 -10.05 13.59
C ALA A 108 9.25 -8.90 13.20
N ARG A 109 8.07 -8.79 13.82
CA ARG A 109 7.07 -7.75 13.49
C ARG A 109 7.51 -6.36 13.92
N GLU A 110 8.50 -6.24 14.78
CA GLU A 110 9.15 -4.97 15.10
C GLU A 110 9.66 -4.29 13.82
N TRP A 111 10.07 -5.08 12.81
CA TRP A 111 10.52 -4.57 11.52
C TRP A 111 9.42 -4.05 10.60
N LEU A 112 8.15 -4.35 10.89
CA LEU A 112 7.01 -3.80 10.15
C LEU A 112 6.67 -2.36 10.58
N GLN A 113 7.22 -1.91 11.71
CA GLN A 113 6.93 -0.59 12.29
C GLN A 113 8.16 0.33 12.33
N ARG A 114 9.37 -0.23 12.19
CA ARG A 114 10.61 0.54 12.24
C ARG A 114 10.88 1.27 10.93
N ASP A 115 11.16 2.57 11.03
CA ASP A 115 11.76 3.33 9.94
C ASP A 115 13.27 3.05 9.89
N TYR A 116 13.71 2.28 8.89
CA TYR A 116 15.11 1.88 8.73
C TYR A 116 16.09 3.05 8.67
N ALA A 117 15.74 4.12 7.94
CA ALA A 117 16.62 5.28 7.77
C ALA A 117 16.74 6.10 9.07
N GLY A 118 15.68 6.11 9.88
CA GLY A 118 15.64 6.79 11.18
C GLY A 118 16.39 6.06 12.31
N LEU A 119 16.80 4.79 12.12
CA LEU A 119 17.47 4.02 13.17
C LEU A 119 18.90 4.52 13.44
N GLN A 120 19.17 4.84 14.71
CA GLN A 120 20.51 5.18 15.22
C GLN A 120 21.12 4.04 16.03
N ASP A 121 22.45 4.04 16.16
CA ASP A 121 23.16 3.04 16.96
C ASP A 121 23.05 3.40 18.45
N ASN A 122 22.62 2.41 19.25
CA ASN A 122 22.07 2.60 20.60
C ASN A 122 20.75 3.40 20.65
N ARG A 123 19.84 3.10 19.72
CA ARG A 123 18.47 3.64 19.66
C ARG A 123 17.75 3.60 21.01
N ALA A 124 16.98 4.65 21.30
CA ALA A 124 15.97 4.61 22.34
C ALA A 124 14.77 3.77 21.86
N PHE A 125 14.03 3.19 22.79
CA PHE A 125 12.78 2.50 22.51
C PHE A 125 11.72 2.93 23.52
N ASP A 126 10.46 2.91 23.11
CA ASP A 126 9.33 3.05 24.01
C ASP A 126 8.80 1.66 24.41
N THR A 127 8.69 0.77 23.41
CA THR A 127 8.45 -0.65 23.62
C THR A 127 9.34 -1.49 22.69
N THR A 128 9.63 -2.73 23.08
CA THR A 128 10.27 -3.73 22.21
C THR A 128 9.76 -5.10 22.57
N THR A 129 9.40 -5.89 21.56
CA THR A 129 8.88 -7.24 21.74
C THR A 129 9.92 -8.29 21.37
N PHE A 130 9.99 -9.34 22.20
CA PHE A 130 10.86 -10.48 22.04
C PHE A 130 10.04 -11.76 22.02
N ARG A 131 10.50 -12.74 21.24
CA ARG A 131 9.92 -14.09 21.17
C ARG A 131 10.93 -15.10 21.70
N ARG A 132 10.47 -16.05 22.52
CA ARG A 132 11.33 -17.12 23.04
C ARG A 132 11.63 -18.13 21.96
N ILE A 133 12.90 -18.54 21.88
CA ILE A 133 13.32 -19.58 20.96
C ILE A 133 12.83 -20.93 21.48
N LYS A 134 12.27 -21.75 20.58
CA LYS A 134 11.84 -23.12 20.91
C LYS A 134 13.05 -23.94 21.36
N LYS A 135 12.91 -24.63 22.50
CA LYS A 135 13.96 -25.54 23.00
C LYS A 135 13.88 -26.88 22.26
N THR A 136 14.49 -26.95 21.07
CA THR A 136 14.41 -28.14 20.22
C THR A 136 15.61 -29.09 20.37
N GLY A 137 16.65 -28.65 21.07
CA GLY A 137 17.91 -29.39 21.21
C GLY A 137 18.90 -29.15 20.07
N HIS A 138 18.56 -28.32 19.07
CA HIS A 138 19.49 -27.95 18.00
C HIS A 138 20.69 -27.16 18.55
N PRO A 139 21.94 -27.42 18.12
CA PRO A 139 23.13 -26.72 18.63
C PRO A 139 23.04 -25.19 18.52
N LEU A 140 22.55 -24.69 17.38
CA LEU A 140 22.39 -23.27 17.07
C LEU A 140 21.30 -22.55 17.89
N CYS A 141 20.47 -23.26 18.65
CA CYS A 141 19.52 -22.61 19.59
C CYS A 141 20.27 -21.89 20.73
N THR A 142 21.48 -22.32 21.07
CA THR A 142 22.30 -21.64 22.09
C THR A 142 23.05 -20.46 21.47
N LEU A 143 23.07 -19.32 22.17
CA LEU A 143 23.71 -18.11 21.65
C LEU A 143 25.23 -18.31 21.47
N ASN A 144 25.89 -19.03 22.37
CA ASN A 144 27.34 -19.27 22.27
C ASN A 144 27.71 -20.05 21.00
N ASN A 145 26.95 -21.09 20.65
CA ASN A 145 27.20 -21.85 19.42
C ASN A 145 26.86 -21.00 18.18
N LEU A 146 25.77 -20.23 18.23
CA LEU A 146 25.41 -19.32 17.15
C LEU A 146 26.50 -18.27 16.91
N LEU A 147 27.07 -17.68 17.96
CA LEU A 147 28.17 -16.72 17.87
C LEU A 147 29.47 -17.35 17.37
N ALA A 148 29.71 -18.64 17.66
CA ALA A 148 30.87 -19.38 17.16
C ALA A 148 30.79 -19.61 15.64
N GLU A 149 29.57 -19.78 15.11
CA GLU A 149 29.30 -19.98 13.69
C GLU A 149 28.92 -18.68 12.95
N ARG A 150 29.02 -17.52 13.60
CA ARG A 150 28.46 -16.23 13.15
C ARG A 150 28.80 -15.85 11.71
N ASP A 151 30.01 -16.15 11.25
CA ASP A 151 30.47 -15.77 9.90
C ASP A 151 29.82 -16.61 8.78
N LEU A 152 29.26 -17.79 9.12
CA LEU A 152 28.58 -18.70 8.19
C LEU A 152 27.08 -18.80 8.45
N HIS A 153 26.68 -18.78 9.73
CA HIS A 153 25.33 -19.03 10.20
C HIS A 153 24.97 -18.05 11.31
N MET A 154 24.19 -17.02 10.97
CA MET A 154 23.66 -16.07 11.95
C MET A 154 22.15 -15.88 11.81
N ASP A 155 21.45 -15.89 12.94
CA ASP A 155 20.05 -15.52 13.03
C ASP A 155 20.02 -14.02 13.32
N MET A 156 19.68 -13.21 12.31
CA MET A 156 19.79 -11.75 12.40
C MET A 156 18.78 -11.15 13.39
N LEU A 157 17.76 -11.90 13.83
CA LEU A 157 16.89 -11.50 14.94
C LEU A 157 17.55 -11.70 16.33
N ARG A 158 18.76 -12.26 16.37
CA ARG A 158 19.56 -12.49 17.58
C ARG A 158 20.88 -11.72 17.58
N GLU A 159 21.02 -10.75 16.67
CA GLU A 159 22.18 -9.89 16.58
C GLU A 159 21.75 -8.42 16.59
N PHE A 160 22.25 -7.65 17.56
CA PHE A 160 22.14 -6.21 17.50
C PHE A 160 23.28 -5.65 16.65
N SER A 161 23.00 -5.27 15.41
CA SER A 161 23.92 -4.53 14.56
C SER A 161 23.18 -3.83 13.43
N CYS A 162 23.82 -2.82 12.85
CA CYS A 162 23.27 -2.08 11.69
C CYS A 162 23.19 -2.97 10.45
N ARG A 163 24.07 -3.97 10.37
CA ARG A 163 24.14 -4.95 9.30
C ARG A 163 23.00 -5.96 9.43
N SER A 164 22.81 -6.55 10.61
CA SER A 164 21.68 -7.46 10.89
C SER A 164 20.34 -6.76 10.69
N ASP A 165 20.22 -5.51 11.14
CA ASP A 165 19.08 -4.63 10.84
C ASP A 165 18.81 -4.53 9.32
N ALA A 166 19.86 -4.32 8.52
CA ALA A 166 19.76 -4.20 7.06
C ALA A 166 19.24 -5.48 6.39
N HIS A 167 19.74 -6.64 6.82
CA HIS A 167 19.32 -7.95 6.30
C HIS A 167 17.84 -8.22 6.61
N VAL A 168 17.39 -7.99 7.85
CA VAL A 168 15.97 -8.20 8.21
C VAL A 168 15.06 -7.21 7.50
N PHE A 169 15.50 -5.96 7.35
CA PHE A 169 14.71 -4.93 6.68
C PHE A 169 14.39 -5.27 5.22
N ARG A 170 15.25 -5.98 4.47
CA ARG A 170 14.95 -6.39 3.08
C ARG A 170 13.73 -7.31 3.00
N TYR A 171 13.57 -8.22 3.97
CA TYR A 171 12.37 -9.04 4.08
C TYR A 171 11.15 -8.19 4.46
N ALA A 172 11.27 -7.28 5.42
CA ALA A 172 10.18 -6.35 5.75
C ALA A 172 9.74 -5.52 4.53
N PHE A 173 10.71 -5.04 3.75
CA PHE A 173 10.47 -4.34 2.49
C PHE A 173 9.78 -5.25 1.45
N ALA A 174 10.22 -6.49 1.27
CA ALA A 174 9.62 -7.43 0.32
C ALA A 174 8.13 -7.71 0.58
N GLN A 175 7.66 -7.61 1.83
CA GLN A 175 6.24 -7.79 2.15
C GLN A 175 5.30 -6.82 1.43
N HIS A 176 5.79 -5.63 1.04
CA HIS A 176 4.99 -4.64 0.31
C HIS A 176 4.58 -5.13 -1.08
N PHE A 177 5.23 -6.16 -1.60
CA PHE A 177 4.96 -6.73 -2.92
C PHE A 177 4.14 -8.02 -2.88
N ILE A 178 3.81 -8.54 -1.68
CA ILE A 178 2.94 -9.71 -1.51
C ILE A 178 1.50 -9.33 -1.87
N ARG A 179 0.93 -10.06 -2.83
CA ARG A 179 -0.45 -9.93 -3.28
C ARG A 179 -1.33 -11.01 -2.61
N PRO A 180 -2.65 -10.82 -2.53
CA PRO A 180 -3.55 -11.81 -1.95
C PRO A 180 -3.46 -13.18 -2.63
N GLY A 181 -3.24 -14.22 -1.84
CA GLY A 181 -3.14 -15.61 -2.28
C GLY A 181 -1.78 -16.02 -2.83
N ASP A 182 -0.78 -15.13 -2.83
CA ASP A 182 0.54 -15.43 -3.39
C ASP A 182 1.23 -16.61 -2.71
N ARG A 183 1.99 -17.37 -3.51
CA ARG A 183 2.92 -18.40 -3.05
C ARG A 183 4.35 -17.88 -3.20
N LEU A 184 5.16 -18.04 -2.16
CA LEU A 184 6.51 -17.50 -2.12
C LEU A 184 7.57 -18.60 -2.09
N LEU A 185 8.64 -18.42 -2.87
CA LEU A 185 9.89 -19.16 -2.72
C LEU A 185 10.99 -18.23 -2.22
N ASP A 186 11.58 -18.56 -1.08
CA ASP A 186 12.71 -17.82 -0.52
C ASP A 186 14.01 -18.59 -0.75
N CYS A 187 14.89 -18.07 -1.60
CA CYS A 187 16.15 -18.72 -1.97
C CYS A 187 17.31 -18.22 -1.08
N ALA A 188 18.07 -19.17 -0.51
CA ALA A 188 19.11 -18.93 0.50
C ALA A 188 18.57 -18.27 1.77
N CYS A 189 17.57 -18.93 2.37
CA CYS A 189 16.90 -18.47 3.58
C CYS A 189 17.76 -18.52 4.85
N GLY A 190 18.93 -19.17 4.82
CA GLY A 190 19.83 -19.32 5.96
C GLY A 190 19.14 -19.98 7.15
N LEU A 191 19.21 -19.34 8.32
CA LEU A 191 18.54 -19.80 9.54
C LEU A 191 17.02 -19.48 9.59
N GLY A 192 16.47 -18.92 8.51
CA GLY A 192 15.02 -18.84 8.27
C GLY A 192 14.28 -17.64 8.86
N TYR A 193 14.98 -16.73 9.55
CA TYR A 193 14.36 -15.57 10.22
C TYR A 193 13.59 -14.65 9.26
N GLY A 194 14.11 -14.49 8.02
CA GLY A 194 13.52 -13.65 6.99
C GLY A 194 12.23 -14.26 6.41
N SER A 195 12.27 -15.54 6.07
CA SER A 195 11.09 -16.29 5.62
C SER A 195 10.01 -16.35 6.71
N TYR A 196 10.42 -16.45 7.98
CA TYR A 196 9.50 -16.32 9.12
C TYR A 196 8.84 -14.95 9.16
N LEU A 197 9.59 -13.85 9.00
CA LEU A 197 8.99 -12.52 8.92
C LEU A 197 7.95 -12.46 7.79
N MET A 198 8.29 -12.96 6.60
CA MET A 198 7.38 -12.97 5.44
C MET A 198 6.10 -13.78 5.70
N SER A 199 6.19 -14.88 6.47
CA SER A 199 5.04 -15.75 6.77
C SER A 199 3.98 -15.10 7.66
N LEU A 200 4.34 -14.00 8.33
CA LEU A 200 3.42 -13.21 9.16
C LEU A 200 2.46 -12.36 8.32
N ASN A 201 2.64 -12.28 7.00
CA ASN A 201 1.73 -11.59 6.11
C ASN A 201 0.53 -12.49 5.75
N ASP A 202 -0.66 -12.14 6.24
CA ASP A 202 -1.88 -12.95 6.04
C ASP A 202 -2.35 -13.05 4.59
N ARG A 203 -1.86 -12.18 3.70
CA ARG A 203 -2.15 -12.27 2.27
C ARG A 203 -1.44 -13.44 1.60
N LEU A 204 -0.38 -13.95 2.22
CA LEU A 204 0.42 -15.03 1.67
C LEU A 204 -0.21 -16.40 1.98
N ASN A 205 -0.27 -17.26 0.98
CA ASN A 205 -0.83 -18.60 1.11
C ASN A 205 0.17 -19.56 1.76
N ASN A 206 1.37 -19.68 1.16
CA ASN A 206 2.46 -20.50 1.68
C ASN A 206 3.83 -19.98 1.25
N ILE A 207 4.84 -20.41 1.99
CA ILE A 207 6.26 -20.19 1.72
C ILE A 207 6.97 -21.53 1.69
N THR A 208 7.72 -21.75 0.61
CA THR A 208 8.82 -22.69 0.57
C THR A 208 10.11 -21.89 0.72
N ALA A 209 10.92 -22.17 1.73
CA ALA A 209 12.19 -21.51 1.94
C ALA A 209 13.32 -22.54 1.76
N VAL A 210 14.36 -22.18 1.02
CA VAL A 210 15.41 -23.13 0.65
C VAL A 210 16.80 -22.64 0.98
N ASP A 211 17.68 -23.54 1.38
CA ASP A 211 19.10 -23.25 1.63
C ASP A 211 19.96 -24.50 1.36
N ILE A 212 21.22 -24.30 0.98
CA ILE A 212 22.15 -25.41 0.71
C ILE A 212 22.59 -26.11 2.02
N CYS A 213 22.58 -25.39 3.16
CA CYS A 213 23.02 -25.94 4.43
C CYS A 213 21.89 -26.70 5.13
N SER A 214 21.97 -28.04 5.11
CA SER A 214 21.00 -28.91 5.81
C SER A 214 20.90 -28.65 7.32
N GLU A 215 21.98 -28.20 7.98
CA GLU A 215 21.96 -27.83 9.39
C GLU A 215 21.15 -26.53 9.62
N SER A 216 21.33 -25.53 8.75
CA SER A 216 20.52 -24.30 8.80
C SER A 216 19.04 -24.58 8.56
N VAL A 217 18.71 -25.41 7.57
CA VAL A 217 17.33 -25.84 7.28
C VAL A 217 16.73 -26.61 8.45
N SER A 218 17.50 -27.46 9.12
CA SER A 218 17.07 -28.18 10.32
C SER A 218 16.75 -27.22 11.47
N TYR A 219 17.61 -26.24 11.74
CA TYR A 219 17.32 -25.17 12.70
C TYR A 219 16.05 -24.39 12.33
N ALA A 220 15.93 -23.95 11.08
CA ALA A 220 14.82 -23.13 10.60
C ALA A 220 13.47 -23.86 10.74
N ASN A 221 13.39 -25.13 10.35
CA ASN A 221 12.19 -25.96 10.55
C ASN A 221 11.83 -26.10 12.03
N GLN A 222 12.82 -26.24 12.91
CA GLN A 222 12.60 -26.45 14.34
C GLN A 222 12.18 -25.16 15.08
N VAL A 223 12.73 -24.01 14.70
CA VAL A 223 12.51 -22.71 15.38
C VAL A 223 11.36 -21.93 14.76
N TYR A 224 11.28 -21.91 13.43
CA TYR A 224 10.38 -21.05 12.66
C TYR A 224 9.32 -21.80 11.84
N GLY A 225 9.50 -23.09 11.56
CA GLY A 225 8.57 -23.87 10.76
C GLY A 225 7.15 -23.92 11.36
N HIS A 226 6.13 -23.78 10.50
CA HIS A 226 4.72 -23.89 10.87
C HIS A 226 3.85 -24.18 9.62
N GLY A 227 2.52 -24.28 9.77
CA GLY A 227 1.63 -24.77 8.69
C GLY A 227 1.68 -24.02 7.35
N LYS A 228 2.14 -22.75 7.30
CA LYS A 228 2.30 -21.98 6.05
C LYS A 228 3.76 -21.91 5.57
N LEU A 229 4.73 -22.33 6.37
CA LEU A 229 6.16 -22.09 6.16
C LEU A 229 6.95 -23.36 6.47
N HIS A 230 7.61 -23.88 5.44
CA HIS A 230 8.51 -25.02 5.54
C HIS A 230 9.85 -24.69 4.89
N TYR A 231 10.90 -25.35 5.38
CA TYR A 231 12.25 -25.16 4.88
C TYR A 231 12.77 -26.46 4.25
N GLU A 232 13.40 -26.35 3.09
CA GLU A 232 13.95 -27.49 2.34
C GLU A 232 15.42 -27.28 2.00
N THR A 233 16.20 -28.36 2.01
CA THR A 233 17.59 -28.29 1.54
C THR A 233 17.61 -28.31 0.02
N LEU A 234 18.17 -27.27 -0.59
CA LEU A 234 18.34 -27.16 -2.04
C LEU A 234 19.67 -26.46 -2.37
N ASP A 235 20.46 -27.10 -3.21
CA ASP A 235 21.49 -26.40 -3.98
C ASP A 235 20.82 -25.74 -5.20
N ILE A 236 20.96 -24.43 -5.35
CA ILE A 236 20.39 -23.68 -6.47
C ILE A 236 20.96 -24.19 -7.81
N ASP A 237 22.19 -24.72 -7.84
CA ASP A 237 22.75 -25.35 -9.05
C ASP A 237 21.99 -26.64 -9.44
N CYS A 238 21.25 -27.26 -8.50
CA CYS A 238 20.37 -28.40 -8.72
C CYS A 238 18.91 -28.01 -8.98
N TYR A 239 18.63 -26.76 -9.40
CA TYR A 239 17.27 -26.27 -9.67
C TYR A 239 16.47 -27.17 -10.64
N ALA A 240 17.14 -27.88 -11.55
CA ALA A 240 16.49 -28.74 -12.54
C ALA A 240 15.76 -29.95 -11.93
N ASP A 241 16.21 -30.41 -10.75
CA ASP A 241 15.63 -31.55 -10.04
C ASP A 241 14.39 -31.17 -9.22
N THR A 242 14.10 -29.87 -9.10
CA THR A 242 12.94 -29.38 -8.37
C THR A 242 11.64 -29.73 -9.09
N GLN A 243 10.64 -30.10 -8.29
CA GLN A 243 9.25 -30.34 -8.71
C GLN A 243 8.32 -29.29 -8.09
N PHE A 244 8.80 -28.05 -8.01
CA PHE A 244 7.99 -26.96 -7.49
C PHE A 244 6.87 -26.62 -8.47
N GLU A 245 5.67 -26.49 -7.91
CA GLU A 245 4.60 -25.76 -8.57
C GLU A 245 4.98 -24.26 -8.68
N PRO A 246 4.53 -23.54 -9.72
CA PRO A 246 4.90 -22.14 -9.91
C PRO A 246 4.54 -21.21 -8.73
N PHE A 247 5.48 -20.35 -8.37
CA PHE A 247 5.37 -19.32 -7.33
C PHE A 247 4.96 -17.97 -7.92
N ASP A 248 4.30 -17.15 -7.09
CA ASP A 248 3.93 -15.77 -7.42
C ASP A 248 5.06 -14.78 -7.07
N LEU A 249 5.89 -15.12 -6.09
CA LEU A 249 7.00 -14.29 -5.62
C LEU A 249 8.23 -15.16 -5.32
N ILE A 250 9.40 -14.75 -5.80
CA ILE A 250 10.69 -15.31 -5.42
C ILE A 250 11.50 -14.23 -4.73
N THR A 251 12.03 -14.51 -3.54
CA THR A 251 13.01 -13.66 -2.84
C THR A 251 14.38 -14.32 -2.84
N SER A 252 15.45 -13.53 -2.92
CA SER A 252 16.84 -14.01 -2.85
C SER A 252 17.77 -12.87 -2.45
N PHE A 253 18.24 -12.85 -1.21
CA PHE A 253 19.06 -11.77 -0.70
C PHE A 253 20.47 -12.25 -0.39
N GLU A 254 21.49 -11.63 -1.01
CA GLU A 254 22.91 -11.92 -0.74
C GLU A 254 23.25 -13.37 -1.06
N THR A 255 23.08 -13.72 -2.33
CA THR A 255 23.09 -15.12 -2.76
C THR A 255 23.76 -15.27 -4.09
N ILE A 256 23.41 -14.41 -5.07
CA ILE A 256 23.85 -14.54 -6.46
C ILE A 256 25.38 -14.46 -6.56
N GLU A 257 26.03 -13.66 -5.72
CA GLU A 257 27.48 -13.56 -5.55
C GLU A 257 28.12 -14.85 -5.00
N HIS A 258 27.35 -15.66 -4.26
CA HIS A 258 27.77 -16.92 -3.66
C HIS A 258 27.47 -18.15 -4.53
N VAL A 259 26.71 -18.02 -5.61
CA VAL A 259 26.44 -19.13 -6.55
C VAL A 259 27.60 -19.24 -7.55
N LYS A 260 28.17 -20.43 -7.70
CA LYS A 260 29.28 -20.67 -8.64
C LYS A 260 28.87 -20.36 -10.08
N ASP A 261 27.74 -20.93 -10.53
CA ASP A 261 27.05 -20.52 -11.75
C ASP A 261 25.86 -19.62 -11.40
N TYR A 262 26.05 -18.30 -11.28
CA TYR A 262 24.96 -17.38 -10.95
C TYR A 262 23.79 -17.42 -11.95
N HIS A 263 23.98 -17.99 -13.14
CA HIS A 263 22.89 -18.25 -14.09
C HIS A 263 21.87 -19.28 -13.55
N SER A 264 22.28 -20.18 -12.66
CA SER A 264 21.38 -21.17 -12.02
C SER A 264 20.23 -20.51 -11.28
N PHE A 265 20.46 -19.38 -10.61
CA PHE A 265 19.39 -18.62 -9.95
C PHE A 265 18.34 -18.13 -10.94
N PHE A 266 18.76 -17.56 -12.08
CA PHE A 266 17.81 -17.08 -13.08
C PHE A 266 17.10 -18.23 -13.81
N LYS A 267 17.77 -19.38 -14.01
CA LYS A 267 17.15 -20.60 -14.54
C LYS A 267 16.11 -21.18 -13.57
N LEU A 268 16.37 -21.14 -12.27
CA LEU A 268 15.38 -21.45 -11.21
C LEU A 268 14.18 -20.50 -11.32
N CYS A 269 14.41 -19.19 -11.42
CA CYS A 269 13.33 -18.22 -11.57
C CYS A 269 12.48 -18.47 -12.82
N LEU A 270 13.11 -18.72 -13.98
CA LEU A 270 12.40 -19.07 -15.22
C LEU A 270 11.52 -20.32 -15.06
N ARG A 271 12.02 -21.33 -14.34
CA ARG A 271 11.31 -22.60 -14.15
C ARG A 271 10.17 -22.49 -13.15
N SER A 272 10.36 -21.73 -12.08
CA SER A 272 9.52 -21.77 -10.89
C SER A 272 8.66 -20.53 -10.69
N LEU A 273 8.81 -19.47 -11.48
CA LEU A 273 7.98 -18.26 -11.36
C LEU A 273 6.82 -18.28 -12.36
N LYS A 274 5.65 -17.82 -11.92
CA LYS A 274 4.51 -17.54 -12.81
C LYS A 274 4.82 -16.38 -13.76
N PRO A 275 4.20 -16.33 -14.96
CA PRO A 275 4.41 -15.25 -15.93
C PRO A 275 4.10 -13.84 -15.39
N ASP A 276 3.22 -13.69 -14.41
CA ASP A 276 2.92 -12.40 -13.76
C ASP A 276 3.55 -12.24 -12.38
N GLY A 277 4.45 -13.16 -12.00
CA GLY A 277 5.13 -13.19 -10.72
C GLY A 277 6.20 -12.11 -10.58
N ARG A 278 6.84 -12.06 -9.42
CA ARG A 278 7.94 -11.14 -9.12
C ARG A 278 9.16 -11.84 -8.58
N VAL A 279 10.33 -11.27 -8.87
CA VAL A 279 11.59 -11.57 -8.19
C VAL A 279 12.02 -10.34 -7.43
N ILE A 280 12.39 -10.51 -6.16
CA ILE A 280 13.04 -9.48 -5.35
C ILE A 280 14.39 -10.01 -4.93
N ALA A 281 15.46 -9.38 -5.42
CA ALA A 281 16.81 -9.86 -5.19
C ALA A 281 17.76 -8.76 -4.74
N SER A 282 18.80 -9.12 -3.98
CA SER A 282 19.90 -8.22 -3.64
C SER A 282 21.27 -8.81 -3.91
N VAL A 283 22.21 -7.94 -4.23
CA VAL A 283 23.65 -8.24 -4.32
C VAL A 283 24.46 -7.13 -3.65
N PRO A 284 25.65 -7.45 -3.09
CA PRO A 284 26.58 -6.45 -2.64
C PRO A 284 27.13 -5.66 -3.85
N TYR A 285 27.25 -4.34 -3.69
CA TYR A 285 27.66 -3.43 -4.76
C TYR A 285 29.17 -3.16 -4.70
N MET A 286 29.89 -3.62 -5.73
CA MET A 286 31.34 -3.42 -5.90
C MET A 286 32.10 -3.65 -4.58
N TRP A 287 31.95 -4.85 -4.03
CA TRP A 287 32.46 -5.24 -2.71
C TRP A 287 33.92 -5.70 -2.80
N VAL A 288 34.79 -4.78 -3.17
CA VAL A 288 36.22 -5.04 -3.37
C VAL A 288 37.09 -4.18 -2.48
N ASP A 289 38.22 -4.74 -2.07
CA ASP A 289 39.25 -4.07 -1.28
C ASP A 289 40.08 -3.06 -2.09
N GLU A 290 41.05 -2.42 -1.44
CA GLU A 290 41.96 -1.44 -2.08
C GLU A 290 42.77 -2.04 -3.24
N THR A 291 42.85 -3.36 -3.35
CA THR A 291 43.52 -4.09 -4.44
C THR A 291 42.57 -4.48 -5.57
N GLY A 292 41.27 -4.17 -5.44
CA GLY A 292 40.22 -4.55 -6.38
C GLY A 292 39.80 -6.01 -6.26
N LYS A 293 40.03 -6.67 -5.11
CA LYS A 293 39.62 -8.05 -4.85
C LYS A 293 38.56 -8.12 -3.78
N ASP A 294 37.59 -9.01 -3.96
CA ASP A 294 36.61 -9.26 -2.92
C ASP A 294 37.28 -9.93 -1.70
N PRO A 295 37.19 -9.35 -0.50
CA PRO A 295 37.81 -9.91 0.70
C PRO A 295 37.09 -11.18 1.20
N ASN A 296 35.87 -11.46 0.74
CA ASN A 296 35.12 -12.66 1.13
C ASN A 296 35.49 -13.85 0.23
N PRO A 297 36.12 -14.92 0.75
CA PRO A 297 36.49 -16.09 -0.05
C PRO A 297 35.28 -16.86 -0.62
N TYR A 298 34.07 -16.56 -0.15
CA TYR A 298 32.82 -17.17 -0.62
C TYR A 298 32.08 -16.32 -1.66
N HIS A 299 32.56 -15.11 -2.00
CA HIS A 299 32.05 -14.35 -3.14
C HIS A 299 32.78 -14.78 -4.41
N PHE A 300 32.07 -15.42 -5.31
CA PHE A 300 32.60 -15.83 -6.61
C PHE A 300 32.51 -14.71 -7.66
N HIS A 301 31.64 -13.72 -7.42
CA HIS A 301 31.28 -12.69 -8.42
C HIS A 301 31.06 -11.32 -7.80
N GLU A 302 31.62 -10.29 -8.44
CA GLU A 302 31.36 -8.88 -8.12
C GLU A 302 30.25 -8.31 -9.02
N PHE A 303 29.43 -7.39 -8.47
CA PHE A 303 28.35 -6.72 -9.20
C PHE A 303 28.43 -5.19 -9.09
N ASP A 304 28.41 -4.51 -10.23
CA ASP A 304 27.91 -3.15 -10.38
C ASP A 304 26.43 -3.17 -10.83
N TRP A 305 25.81 -2.00 -10.96
CA TRP A 305 24.43 -1.94 -11.46
C TRP A 305 24.31 -2.45 -12.88
N LYS A 306 25.24 -2.06 -13.76
CA LYS A 306 25.20 -2.44 -15.17
C LYS A 306 25.17 -3.96 -15.36
N LYS A 307 26.06 -4.69 -14.69
CA LYS A 307 26.14 -6.16 -14.74
C LYS A 307 24.88 -6.78 -14.15
N PHE A 308 24.41 -6.28 -13.02
CA PHE A 308 23.23 -6.84 -12.37
C PHE A 308 21.97 -6.66 -13.22
N ALA A 309 21.74 -5.45 -13.75
CA ALA A 309 20.61 -5.16 -14.63
C ALA A 309 20.69 -5.95 -15.96
N ALA A 310 21.89 -6.14 -16.52
CA ALA A 310 22.07 -6.91 -17.74
C ALA A 310 21.64 -8.38 -17.59
N LEU A 311 21.87 -9.00 -16.41
CA LEU A 311 21.42 -10.38 -16.16
C LEU A 311 19.89 -10.49 -16.13
N PHE A 312 19.19 -9.55 -15.49
CA PHE A 312 17.73 -9.52 -15.55
C PHE A 312 17.23 -9.37 -16.99
N ALA A 313 17.86 -8.50 -17.78
CA ALA A 313 17.50 -8.34 -19.19
C ALA A 313 17.77 -9.60 -20.03
N GLU A 314 18.92 -10.27 -19.83
CA GLU A 314 19.28 -11.52 -20.52
C GLU A 314 18.25 -12.63 -20.30
N TYR A 315 17.69 -12.69 -19.09
CA TYR A 315 16.67 -13.66 -18.72
C TYR A 315 15.23 -13.18 -18.95
N GLY A 316 15.07 -12.05 -19.64
CA GLY A 316 13.76 -11.52 -20.03
C GLY A 316 12.95 -11.03 -18.84
N PHE A 317 13.53 -10.20 -17.97
CA PHE A 317 12.79 -9.53 -16.90
C PHE A 317 12.68 -8.02 -17.16
N VAL A 318 11.53 -7.47 -16.84
CA VAL A 318 11.32 -6.03 -16.66
C VAL A 318 11.65 -5.68 -15.21
N ILE A 319 12.67 -4.85 -14.99
CA ILE A 319 12.96 -4.31 -13.66
C ILE A 319 11.95 -3.21 -13.35
N GLU A 320 11.11 -3.42 -12.34
CA GLU A 320 10.09 -2.47 -11.88
C GLU A 320 10.66 -1.37 -10.98
N ALA A 321 11.69 -1.70 -10.21
CA ALA A 321 12.32 -0.77 -9.28
C ALA A 321 13.75 -1.19 -8.90
N ARG A 322 14.59 -0.18 -8.61
CA ARG A 322 15.95 -0.30 -8.06
C ARG A 322 16.03 0.47 -6.75
N TYR A 323 16.64 -0.15 -5.74
CA TYR A 323 16.89 0.45 -4.43
C TYR A 323 18.35 0.30 -4.03
N HIS A 324 18.78 1.22 -3.17
CA HIS A 324 20.13 1.30 -2.63
C HIS A 324 20.06 1.23 -1.12
N GLN A 325 20.77 0.27 -0.54
CA GLN A 325 20.84 0.13 0.91
C GLN A 325 22.24 0.40 1.42
N THR A 326 22.33 1.17 2.51
CA THR A 326 23.54 1.35 3.31
C THR A 326 23.28 1.04 4.78
N ALA A 327 24.31 0.62 5.49
CA ALA A 327 24.37 0.37 6.92
C ALA A 327 25.79 0.68 7.45
N PRO A 328 25.95 1.44 8.54
CA PRO A 328 27.27 1.72 9.08
C PRO A 328 27.96 0.46 9.62
N GLY A 329 29.29 0.50 9.70
CA GLY A 329 30.12 -0.57 10.28
C GLY A 329 30.51 -1.71 9.34
N GLY A 330 30.16 -1.64 8.05
CA GLY A 330 30.64 -2.56 7.01
C GLY A 330 32.07 -2.28 6.55
N PHE A 331 32.50 -2.97 5.50
CA PHE A 331 33.79 -2.73 4.84
C PHE A 331 33.78 -1.45 3.99
N LYS A 332 32.64 -1.18 3.36
CA LYS A 332 32.39 -0.06 2.46
C LYS A 332 31.43 0.93 3.13
N LEU A 333 31.59 2.22 2.85
CA LEU A 333 30.72 3.28 3.39
C LEU A 333 30.57 3.22 4.94
N THR A 334 31.66 2.89 5.66
CA THR A 334 31.69 2.54 7.09
C THR A 334 31.00 3.53 8.04
N SER A 335 30.93 4.80 7.68
CA SER A 335 30.33 5.90 8.46
C SER A 335 29.00 6.42 7.89
N THR A 336 28.53 5.84 6.77
CA THR A 336 27.29 6.27 6.13
C THR A 336 26.11 5.78 6.97
N PRO A 337 25.10 6.64 7.23
CA PRO A 337 23.93 6.22 7.98
C PRO A 337 23.14 5.15 7.21
N ARG A 338 22.20 4.52 7.92
CA ARG A 338 21.23 3.62 7.29
C ARG A 338 20.42 4.40 6.25
N ARG A 339 20.33 3.87 5.04
CA ARG A 339 19.49 4.40 3.96
C ARG A 339 18.87 3.26 3.17
N PHE A 340 17.67 3.48 2.65
CA PHE A 340 17.01 2.57 1.72
C PHE A 340 16.25 3.38 0.69
N ASP A 341 16.96 3.78 -0.36
CA ASP A 341 16.49 4.81 -1.28
C ASP A 341 16.14 4.19 -2.65
N LYS A 342 14.96 4.52 -3.18
CA LYS A 342 14.58 4.17 -4.55
C LYS A 342 15.33 5.07 -5.54
N SER A 343 15.84 4.51 -6.62
CA SER A 343 16.38 5.27 -7.76
C SER A 343 15.69 4.87 -9.07
N SER A 344 15.81 5.72 -10.09
CA SER A 344 15.46 5.32 -11.46
C SER A 344 16.33 4.13 -11.90
N VAL A 345 15.73 3.23 -12.68
CA VAL A 345 16.42 2.09 -13.33
C VAL A 345 17.44 2.59 -14.35
N ASP A 346 17.14 3.72 -15.00
CA ASP A 346 17.99 4.34 -16.02
C ASP A 346 19.06 5.29 -15.42
N ALA A 347 19.07 5.47 -14.10
CA ALA A 347 20.13 6.22 -13.42
C ALA A 347 21.47 5.48 -13.53
N GLY A 348 22.57 6.26 -13.54
CA GLY A 348 23.92 5.71 -13.53
C GLY A 348 24.26 4.92 -12.25
N GLU A 349 25.54 4.66 -12.07
CA GLU A 349 26.04 4.06 -10.83
C GLU A 349 25.81 5.01 -9.64
N ILE A 350 25.36 4.45 -8.52
CA ILE A 350 25.15 5.18 -7.26
C ILE A 350 25.88 4.39 -6.19
N GLU A 351 26.75 5.07 -5.46
CA GLU A 351 27.54 4.46 -4.41
C GLU A 351 26.63 3.98 -3.27
N THR A 352 26.66 2.67 -3.01
CA THR A 352 25.85 1.96 -2.01
C THR A 352 26.64 0.78 -1.44
N GLU A 353 26.11 0.10 -0.44
CA GLU A 353 26.64 -1.21 -0.05
C GLU A 353 25.90 -2.34 -0.76
N TRP A 354 24.60 -2.17 -0.99
CA TRP A 354 23.78 -3.17 -1.66
C TRP A 354 22.84 -2.56 -2.68
N LEU A 355 22.66 -3.31 -3.76
CA LEU A 355 21.61 -3.11 -4.75
C LEU A 355 20.46 -4.06 -4.42
N VAL A 356 19.23 -3.55 -4.45
CA VAL A 356 18.01 -4.36 -4.36
C VAL A 356 17.15 -4.07 -5.58
N VAL A 357 16.61 -5.11 -6.21
CA VAL A 357 15.73 -4.98 -7.38
C VAL A 357 14.41 -5.66 -7.14
N VAL A 358 13.37 -5.10 -7.77
CA VAL A 358 12.08 -5.76 -7.96
C VAL A 358 11.88 -5.91 -9.46
N ALA A 359 11.63 -7.12 -9.93
CA ALA A 359 11.48 -7.40 -11.35
C ALA A 359 10.34 -8.39 -11.61
N THR A 360 9.75 -8.32 -12.80
CA THR A 360 8.69 -9.22 -13.27
C THR A 360 9.02 -9.73 -14.66
N PRO A 361 8.54 -10.91 -15.08
CA PRO A 361 8.79 -11.43 -16.42
C PRO A 361 8.41 -10.46 -17.55
N ASP A 362 9.26 -10.36 -18.56
CA ASP A 362 8.95 -9.76 -19.85
C ASP A 362 8.30 -10.82 -20.75
N LEU A 363 6.99 -10.73 -20.94
CA LEU A 363 6.23 -11.70 -21.73
C LEU A 363 6.47 -11.57 -23.24
N THR A 364 7.18 -10.52 -23.70
CA THR A 364 7.65 -10.42 -25.08
C THR A 364 8.92 -11.25 -25.31
N HIS A 365 9.62 -11.62 -24.25
CA HIS A 365 10.89 -12.32 -24.34
C HIS A 365 10.69 -13.82 -24.65
N PRO A 366 11.48 -14.44 -25.56
CA PRO A 366 11.31 -15.83 -25.95
C PRO A 366 11.38 -16.85 -24.79
N LEU A 367 12.15 -16.55 -23.74
CA LEU A 367 12.32 -17.44 -22.59
C LEU A 367 11.05 -17.63 -21.75
N TRP A 368 10.08 -16.72 -21.87
CA TRP A 368 8.81 -16.78 -21.12
C TRP A 368 7.64 -17.32 -21.94
N GLN A 369 7.86 -17.68 -23.21
CA GLN A 369 6.78 -18.16 -24.08
C GLN A 369 6.18 -19.48 -23.59
N SER A 370 7.00 -20.40 -23.07
CA SER A 370 6.51 -21.69 -22.57
C SER A 370 5.67 -21.54 -21.30
N GLN A 371 6.06 -20.63 -20.40
CA GLN A 371 5.40 -20.39 -19.12
C GLN A 371 4.05 -19.71 -19.33
N GLN A 372 3.87 -18.95 -20.41
CA GLN A 372 2.58 -18.38 -20.78
C GLN A 372 1.54 -19.44 -21.16
N SER A 373 1.94 -20.69 -21.42
CA SER A 373 1.01 -21.80 -21.65
C SER A 373 0.50 -22.48 -20.36
N LEU A 374 1.02 -22.07 -19.20
CA LEU A 374 0.51 -22.53 -17.91
C LEU A 374 -0.95 -22.08 -17.73
N ALA A 375 -1.76 -22.94 -17.11
CA ALA A 375 -3.12 -22.60 -16.75
C ALA A 375 -3.12 -21.36 -15.84
N TYR A 376 -3.90 -20.35 -16.21
CA TYR A 376 -4.03 -19.16 -15.40
C TYR A 376 -4.98 -19.40 -14.24
N SER A 377 -4.60 -18.91 -13.08
CA SER A 377 -5.48 -18.83 -11.91
C SER A 377 -5.13 -17.56 -11.17
N ASN A 378 -6.12 -16.71 -10.91
CA ASN A 378 -5.93 -15.56 -10.05
C ASN A 378 -6.04 -16.02 -8.57
N PRO A 379 -4.95 -15.96 -7.77
CA PRO A 379 -4.98 -16.47 -6.40
C PRO A 379 -5.99 -15.77 -5.48
N GLN A 380 -6.42 -14.55 -5.83
CA GLN A 380 -7.44 -13.80 -5.10
C GLN A 380 -8.87 -14.37 -5.30
N TYR A 381 -9.10 -15.09 -6.40
CA TYR A 381 -10.43 -15.61 -6.77
C TYR A 381 -10.38 -17.13 -7.02
N PRO A 382 -10.27 -17.97 -5.97
CA PRO A 382 -10.01 -19.41 -6.10
C PRO A 382 -11.23 -20.25 -6.50
N GLN A 383 -12.34 -19.63 -6.92
CA GLN A 383 -13.61 -20.30 -7.20
C GLN A 383 -13.71 -20.72 -8.67
N ALA A 384 -14.40 -21.83 -8.95
CA ALA A 384 -14.52 -22.38 -10.30
C ALA A 384 -15.52 -21.63 -11.21
N SER A 385 -16.49 -20.91 -10.64
CA SER A 385 -17.48 -20.14 -11.40
C SER A 385 -17.34 -18.67 -11.02
N LEU A 386 -16.67 -17.92 -11.87
CA LEU A 386 -16.39 -16.51 -11.67
C LEU A 386 -17.38 -15.63 -12.45
N PRO A 387 -17.85 -14.52 -11.89
CA PRO A 387 -18.52 -13.48 -12.66
C PRO A 387 -17.60 -12.96 -13.75
N ALA A 388 -18.18 -12.55 -14.88
CA ALA A 388 -17.42 -12.12 -16.07
C ALA A 388 -16.39 -11.00 -15.80
N TYR A 389 -16.56 -10.19 -14.74
CA TYR A 389 -15.67 -9.09 -14.42
C TYR A 389 -14.43 -9.46 -13.58
N VAL A 390 -14.34 -10.70 -13.11
CA VAL A 390 -13.15 -11.29 -12.46
C VAL A 390 -12.68 -12.59 -13.13
N ASP A 391 -13.36 -13.04 -14.19
CA ASP A 391 -12.93 -14.17 -15.01
C ASP A 391 -11.86 -13.73 -16.02
N PHE A 392 -10.65 -13.51 -15.53
CA PHE A 392 -9.53 -13.06 -16.34
C PHE A 392 -9.07 -14.13 -17.35
N ASP A 393 -9.14 -15.41 -16.98
CA ASP A 393 -8.71 -16.52 -17.85
C ASP A 393 -9.52 -16.57 -19.15
N ALA A 394 -10.85 -16.53 -19.03
CA ALA A 394 -11.74 -16.47 -20.20
C ALA A 394 -11.73 -15.09 -20.88
N GLY A 395 -11.30 -14.05 -20.17
CA GLY A 395 -11.48 -12.65 -20.56
C GLY A 395 -10.35 -12.01 -21.37
N TYR A 396 -9.13 -12.51 -21.25
CA TYR A 396 -7.94 -11.97 -21.93
C TYR A 396 -7.35 -13.02 -22.87
N HIS A 397 -6.67 -12.56 -23.92
CA HIS A 397 -5.81 -13.47 -24.67
C HIS A 397 -4.58 -13.88 -23.85
N ASN A 398 -4.05 -12.95 -23.05
CA ASN A 398 -3.00 -13.21 -22.08
C ASN A 398 -3.43 -12.72 -20.68
N PRO A 399 -4.05 -13.58 -19.85
CA PRO A 399 -4.55 -13.19 -18.53
C PRO A 399 -3.44 -12.79 -17.54
N TRP A 400 -2.20 -13.21 -17.78
CA TRP A 400 -1.04 -12.83 -16.97
C TRP A 400 -0.74 -11.32 -17.03
N LEU A 401 -1.19 -10.61 -18.07
CA LEU A 401 -1.02 -9.15 -18.15
C LEU A 401 -1.84 -8.38 -17.11
N HIS A 402 -2.90 -8.96 -16.55
CA HIS A 402 -3.80 -8.26 -15.64
C HIS A 402 -3.08 -7.75 -14.38
N ARG A 403 -2.33 -8.62 -13.70
CA ARG A 403 -1.58 -8.26 -12.49
C ARG A 403 -0.28 -7.51 -12.78
N GLN A 404 0.24 -7.54 -14.03
CA GLN A 404 1.41 -6.72 -14.42
C GLN A 404 1.02 -5.29 -14.81
N LEU A 405 -0.15 -5.08 -15.43
CA LEU A 405 -0.48 -3.81 -16.09
C LEU A 405 -1.71 -3.09 -15.54
N VAL A 406 -2.71 -3.82 -15.04
CA VAL A 406 -4.05 -3.27 -14.78
C VAL A 406 -4.28 -3.03 -13.29
N GLN A 407 -4.16 -4.09 -12.48
CA GLN A 407 -4.59 -4.10 -11.08
C GLN A 407 -3.77 -3.13 -10.21
N VAL A 408 -4.39 -2.03 -9.75
CA VAL A 408 -3.74 -1.04 -8.87
C VAL A 408 -3.23 -1.74 -7.59
N GLY A 409 -2.01 -1.41 -7.16
CA GLY A 409 -1.35 -2.02 -6.01
C GLY A 409 -0.69 -3.35 -6.31
N GLN A 410 -0.92 -3.94 -7.50
CA GLN A 410 -0.30 -5.20 -7.93
C GLN A 410 0.51 -5.05 -9.21
N ARG A 411 0.11 -4.15 -10.12
CA ARG A 411 0.81 -3.82 -11.37
C ARG A 411 2.20 -3.23 -11.14
N ILE A 412 2.95 -3.10 -12.22
CA ILE A 412 4.14 -2.25 -12.27
C ILE A 412 3.69 -0.82 -11.94
N GLU A 413 4.08 -0.27 -10.80
CA GLU A 413 3.58 1.04 -10.36
C GLU A 413 4.28 2.21 -11.08
N ASP A 414 5.56 2.05 -11.41
CA ASP A 414 6.32 3.05 -12.16
C ASP A 414 5.70 3.25 -13.56
N ALA A 415 5.22 4.47 -13.82
CA ALA A 415 4.45 4.78 -15.02
C ALA A 415 5.29 4.70 -16.30
N ASP A 416 6.58 5.09 -16.23
CA ASP A 416 7.47 5.08 -17.38
C ASP A 416 7.91 3.66 -17.75
N ILE A 417 8.21 2.83 -16.75
CA ILE A 417 8.51 1.40 -16.97
C ILE A 417 7.28 0.70 -17.54
N ARG A 418 6.10 0.91 -16.96
CA ARG A 418 4.84 0.32 -17.45
C ARG A 418 4.54 0.77 -18.89
N ARG A 419 4.74 2.05 -19.23
CA ARG A 419 4.57 2.56 -20.60
C ARG A 419 5.51 1.87 -21.58
N ARG A 420 6.81 1.78 -21.28
CA ARG A 420 7.80 1.10 -22.15
C ARG A 420 7.45 -0.38 -22.36
N TYR A 421 7.00 -1.06 -21.31
CA TYR A 421 6.59 -2.45 -21.43
C TYR A 421 5.36 -2.62 -22.33
N VAL A 422 4.35 -1.75 -22.19
CA VAL A 422 3.18 -1.71 -23.10
C VAL A 422 3.60 -1.45 -24.54
N GLU A 423 4.54 -0.54 -24.78
CA GLU A 423 5.09 -0.28 -26.12
C GLU A 423 5.77 -1.53 -26.70
N SER A 424 6.51 -2.29 -25.88
CA SER A 424 7.12 -3.57 -26.29
C SER A 424 6.06 -4.62 -26.66
N LEU A 425 5.02 -4.78 -25.83
CA LEU A 425 3.92 -5.73 -26.06
C LEU A 425 3.14 -5.41 -27.34
N LEU A 426 2.88 -4.12 -27.61
CA LEU A 426 2.26 -3.70 -28.86
C LEU A 426 3.16 -4.02 -30.07
N ALA A 427 4.47 -3.76 -29.95
CA ALA A 427 5.43 -4.05 -31.01
C ALA A 427 5.61 -5.56 -31.28
N SER A 428 5.41 -6.41 -30.26
CA SER A 428 5.48 -7.87 -30.40
C SER A 428 4.22 -8.48 -31.01
N GLY A 429 3.18 -7.68 -31.30
CA GLY A 429 1.90 -8.16 -31.85
C GLY A 429 1.01 -8.86 -30.82
N ALA A 430 1.10 -8.49 -29.53
CA ALA A 430 0.23 -9.03 -28.49
C ALA A 430 -1.25 -8.78 -28.81
N LYS A 431 -2.10 -9.80 -28.61
CA LYS A 431 -3.50 -9.78 -29.08
C LYS A 431 -4.44 -8.86 -28.30
N ASP A 432 -4.11 -8.53 -27.05
CA ASP A 432 -4.91 -7.67 -26.18
C ASP A 432 -4.80 -6.16 -26.54
N HIS A 433 -4.93 -5.83 -27.83
CA HIS A 433 -4.69 -4.48 -28.38
C HIS A 433 -5.53 -3.39 -27.69
N CYS A 434 -6.82 -3.62 -27.45
CA CYS A 434 -7.67 -2.62 -26.82
C CYS A 434 -7.21 -2.29 -25.39
N LEU A 435 -6.79 -3.30 -24.62
CA LEU A 435 -6.18 -3.12 -23.30
C LEU A 435 -4.90 -2.28 -23.39
N LEU A 436 -3.98 -2.70 -24.26
CA LEU A 436 -2.65 -2.10 -24.36
C LEU A 436 -2.73 -0.65 -24.86
N LEU A 437 -3.54 -0.38 -25.89
CA LEU A 437 -3.78 0.97 -26.39
C LEU A 437 -4.48 1.86 -25.37
N THR A 438 -5.39 1.31 -24.54
CA THR A 438 -5.99 2.05 -23.43
C THR A 438 -4.92 2.51 -22.45
N ILE A 439 -4.03 1.60 -22.02
CA ILE A 439 -2.95 1.94 -21.07
C ILE A 439 -1.97 2.94 -21.70
N GLN A 440 -1.59 2.74 -22.96
CA GLN A 440 -0.74 3.66 -23.71
C GLN A 440 -1.36 5.06 -23.77
N GLY A 441 -2.66 5.16 -24.08
CA GLY A 441 -3.38 6.43 -24.18
C GLY A 441 -3.40 7.23 -22.88
N TYR A 442 -3.49 6.56 -21.72
CA TYR A 442 -3.40 7.22 -20.41
C TYR A 442 -2.03 7.83 -20.14
N SER A 443 -0.96 7.31 -20.77
CA SER A 443 0.39 7.86 -20.65
C SER A 443 0.68 9.04 -21.59
N LEU A 444 -0.24 9.35 -22.51
CA LEU A 444 -0.07 10.45 -23.46
C LEU A 444 -0.57 11.77 -22.85
N ASP A 445 0.34 12.73 -22.72
CA ASP A 445 0.01 14.13 -22.41
C ASP A 445 -0.95 14.72 -23.45
N ALA A 446 -1.84 15.62 -23.03
CA ALA A 446 -2.84 16.26 -23.90
C ALA A 446 -2.23 17.01 -25.11
N ASN A 447 -0.98 17.47 -25.00
CA ASN A 447 -0.24 18.16 -26.05
C ASN A 447 0.72 17.25 -26.83
N SER A 448 0.68 15.93 -26.63
CA SER A 448 1.59 14.99 -27.27
C SER A 448 1.36 14.94 -28.79
N THR A 449 2.45 15.08 -29.56
CA THR A 449 2.42 14.93 -31.03
C THR A 449 2.06 13.50 -31.47
N LYS A 450 2.06 12.54 -30.54
CA LYS A 450 1.71 11.13 -30.80
C LYS A 450 0.21 10.85 -30.74
N ILE A 451 -0.63 11.78 -30.28
CA ILE A 451 -2.07 11.51 -30.08
C ILE A 451 -2.75 11.07 -31.38
N ASN A 452 -2.49 11.74 -32.50
CA ASN A 452 -3.18 11.40 -33.75
C ASN A 452 -2.83 9.99 -34.23
N ALA A 453 -1.54 9.62 -34.20
CA ALA A 453 -1.11 8.27 -34.57
C ALA A 453 -1.68 7.20 -33.61
N TRP A 454 -1.79 7.52 -32.32
CA TRP A 454 -2.42 6.65 -31.34
C TRP A 454 -3.94 6.51 -31.59
N LEU A 455 -4.65 7.60 -31.89
CA LEU A 455 -6.07 7.59 -32.21
C LEU A 455 -6.37 6.71 -33.43
N ASP A 456 -5.55 6.81 -34.48
CA ASP A 456 -5.72 5.99 -35.68
C ASP A 456 -5.53 4.49 -35.37
N SER A 457 -4.56 4.17 -34.50
CA SER A 457 -4.35 2.81 -34.00
C SER A 457 -5.52 2.33 -33.12
N ALA A 458 -6.04 3.21 -32.26
CA ALA A 458 -7.17 2.94 -31.39
C ALA A 458 -8.45 2.65 -32.18
N GLU A 459 -8.76 3.46 -33.18
CA GLU A 459 -9.93 3.26 -34.05
C GLU A 459 -9.81 1.98 -34.87
N THR A 460 -8.62 1.69 -35.40
CA THR A 460 -8.36 0.41 -36.08
C THR A 460 -8.64 -0.78 -35.15
N ALA A 461 -8.21 -0.71 -33.89
CA ALA A 461 -8.48 -1.77 -32.91
C ALA A 461 -9.97 -1.88 -32.55
N LEU A 462 -10.69 -0.76 -32.45
CA LEU A 462 -12.13 -0.73 -32.21
C LEU A 462 -12.92 -1.31 -33.39
N ASP A 463 -12.55 -0.98 -34.63
CA ASP A 463 -13.19 -1.51 -35.84
C ASP A 463 -12.97 -3.03 -35.97
N GLN A 464 -11.76 -3.49 -35.67
CA GLN A 464 -11.46 -4.93 -35.62
C GLN A 464 -12.32 -5.64 -34.56
N PHE A 465 -12.45 -5.05 -33.37
CA PHE A 465 -13.30 -5.60 -32.32
C PHE A 465 -14.76 -5.74 -32.76
N GLU A 466 -15.31 -4.72 -33.43
CA GLU A 466 -16.69 -4.72 -33.91
C GLU A 466 -16.99 -5.81 -34.96
N SER A 467 -15.95 -6.31 -35.64
CA SER A 467 -16.06 -7.39 -36.62
C SER A 467 -16.01 -8.81 -36.03
N ASP A 468 -15.56 -8.98 -34.78
CA ASP A 468 -15.44 -10.29 -34.12
C ASP A 468 -16.83 -10.83 -33.72
N THR A 469 -17.12 -12.12 -33.83
CA THR A 469 -18.46 -12.67 -33.49
C THR A 469 -18.46 -13.62 -32.31
N GLU A 470 -17.30 -14.05 -31.80
CA GLU A 470 -17.15 -15.01 -30.71
C GLU A 470 -16.63 -14.33 -29.43
N ARG A 471 -17.32 -13.28 -28.97
CA ARG A 471 -16.79 -12.41 -27.90
C ARG A 471 -17.20 -12.86 -26.50
N HIS A 472 -16.21 -13.03 -25.63
CA HIS A 472 -16.43 -13.09 -24.19
C HIS A 472 -16.84 -11.70 -23.65
N PRO A 473 -17.76 -11.58 -22.67
CA PRO A 473 -18.19 -10.28 -22.14
C PRO A 473 -17.05 -9.41 -21.61
N PHE A 474 -15.94 -10.01 -21.16
CA PHE A 474 -14.74 -9.28 -20.72
C PHE A 474 -14.20 -8.33 -21.78
N ALA A 475 -14.29 -8.71 -23.06
CA ALA A 475 -13.75 -7.92 -24.16
C ALA A 475 -14.45 -6.53 -24.26
N ILE A 476 -15.72 -6.44 -23.84
CA ILE A 476 -16.51 -5.19 -23.79
C ILE A 476 -15.84 -4.16 -22.87
N ARG A 477 -15.21 -4.60 -21.78
CA ARG A 477 -14.53 -3.71 -20.82
C ARG A 477 -13.43 -2.87 -21.48
N TRP A 478 -12.67 -3.48 -22.39
CA TRP A 478 -11.57 -2.79 -23.07
C TRP A 478 -12.02 -1.99 -24.28
N LEU A 479 -13.04 -2.45 -25.01
CA LEU A 479 -13.69 -1.60 -26.02
C LEU A 479 -14.19 -0.30 -25.40
N VAL A 480 -14.98 -0.40 -24.32
CA VAL A 480 -15.59 0.78 -23.69
C VAL A 480 -14.52 1.74 -23.19
N SER A 481 -13.44 1.22 -22.61
CA SER A 481 -12.37 2.07 -22.08
C SER A 481 -11.54 2.73 -23.16
N LEU A 482 -11.22 2.02 -24.24
CA LEU A 482 -10.50 2.59 -25.37
C LEU A 482 -11.35 3.65 -26.08
N ALA A 483 -12.60 3.31 -26.42
CA ALA A 483 -13.52 4.23 -27.09
C ALA A 483 -13.78 5.48 -26.26
N TYR A 484 -14.01 5.33 -24.95
CA TYR A 484 -14.21 6.47 -24.04
C TYR A 484 -12.95 7.35 -23.96
N LEU A 485 -11.77 6.75 -23.79
CA LEU A 485 -10.51 7.51 -23.71
C LEU A 485 -10.22 8.25 -25.02
N SER A 486 -10.39 7.58 -26.16
CA SER A 486 -10.24 8.20 -27.48
C SER A 486 -11.23 9.35 -27.68
N ALA A 487 -12.48 9.19 -27.26
CA ALA A 487 -13.49 10.24 -27.32
C ALA A 487 -13.09 11.47 -26.48
N ILE A 488 -12.56 11.25 -25.28
CA ILE A 488 -12.07 12.32 -24.40
C ILE A 488 -10.88 13.04 -25.04
N LYS A 489 -9.91 12.32 -25.63
CA LYS A 489 -8.77 12.96 -26.33
C LYS A 489 -9.24 13.82 -27.50
N CYS A 490 -10.18 13.34 -28.31
CA CYS A 490 -10.79 14.13 -29.39
C CYS A 490 -11.55 15.35 -28.84
N TYR A 491 -12.31 15.17 -27.76
CA TYR A 491 -13.06 16.24 -27.10
C TYR A 491 -12.12 17.35 -26.58
N GLU A 492 -11.00 16.99 -25.95
CA GLU A 492 -9.98 17.91 -25.45
C GLU A 492 -9.27 18.68 -26.57
N GLN A 493 -9.11 18.05 -27.74
CA GLN A 493 -8.58 18.69 -28.96
C GLN A 493 -9.61 19.56 -29.70
N GLY A 494 -10.89 19.53 -29.28
CA GLY A 494 -11.99 20.23 -29.95
C GLY A 494 -12.52 19.52 -31.20
N ASP A 495 -12.10 18.29 -31.49
CA ASP A 495 -12.66 17.46 -32.57
C ASP A 495 -13.97 16.80 -32.10
N PHE A 496 -15.02 17.61 -32.03
CA PHE A 496 -16.33 17.16 -31.56
C PHE A 496 -17.01 16.16 -32.50
N LEU A 497 -16.70 16.17 -33.79
CA LEU A 497 -17.27 15.20 -34.73
C LEU A 497 -16.77 13.80 -34.42
N ARG A 498 -15.44 13.63 -34.31
CA ARG A 498 -14.81 12.35 -33.97
C ARG A 498 -15.17 11.92 -32.54
N ALA A 499 -15.17 12.86 -31.59
CA ALA A 499 -15.56 12.59 -30.21
C ALA A 499 -17.00 12.05 -30.09
N LYS A 500 -17.98 12.66 -30.79
CA LYS A 500 -19.36 12.20 -30.79
C LYS A 500 -19.49 10.75 -31.28
N GLY A 501 -18.81 10.41 -32.39
CA GLY A 501 -18.82 9.05 -32.94
C GLY A 501 -18.29 8.02 -31.94
N LEU A 502 -17.17 8.33 -31.27
CA LEU A 502 -16.57 7.45 -30.27
C LEU A 502 -17.40 7.35 -28.99
N PHE A 503 -18.00 8.44 -28.52
CA PHE A 503 -18.96 8.38 -27.40
C PHE A 503 -20.20 7.55 -27.77
N GLN A 504 -20.68 7.64 -29.01
CA GLN A 504 -21.81 6.82 -29.45
C GLN A 504 -21.46 5.32 -29.41
N ARG A 505 -20.25 4.92 -29.81
CA ARG A 505 -19.78 3.54 -29.65
C ARG A 505 -19.81 3.05 -28.20
N VAL A 506 -19.51 3.94 -27.24
CA VAL A 506 -19.64 3.62 -25.80
C VAL A 506 -21.09 3.39 -25.39
N LEU A 507 -22.03 4.18 -25.91
CA LEU A 507 -23.47 4.03 -25.62
C LEU A 507 -24.08 2.79 -26.28
N ASP A 508 -23.58 2.40 -27.45
CA ASP A 508 -24.03 1.21 -28.18
C ASP A 508 -23.49 -0.09 -27.56
N ALA A 509 -22.46 0.00 -26.73
CA ALA A 509 -21.88 -1.14 -26.03
C ALA A 509 -22.80 -1.64 -24.91
N ASN A 510 -23.10 -2.94 -24.89
CA ASN A 510 -23.84 -3.58 -23.79
C ASN A 510 -22.96 -3.72 -22.55
N CYS A 511 -22.73 -2.61 -21.84
CA CYS A 511 -21.88 -2.55 -20.64
C CYS A 511 -22.34 -3.54 -19.55
N SER A 512 -23.65 -3.72 -19.42
CA SER A 512 -24.28 -4.62 -18.44
C SER A 512 -23.99 -6.10 -18.70
N ALA A 513 -23.60 -6.50 -19.92
CA ALA A 513 -23.16 -7.87 -20.19
C ALA A 513 -21.82 -8.20 -19.50
N PHE A 514 -20.97 -7.19 -19.26
CA PHE A 514 -19.72 -7.35 -18.51
C PHE A 514 -19.94 -7.13 -17.01
N CYS A 515 -20.40 -5.92 -16.64
CA CYS A 515 -20.60 -5.53 -15.25
C CYS A 515 -21.52 -4.30 -15.19
N PRO A 516 -22.50 -4.24 -14.26
CA PRO A 516 -23.38 -3.08 -14.10
C PRO A 516 -22.61 -1.76 -13.96
N VAL A 517 -21.46 -1.81 -13.29
CA VAL A 517 -20.59 -0.67 -13.04
C VAL A 517 -20.02 -0.04 -14.31
N LEU A 518 -19.76 -0.82 -15.36
CA LEU A 518 -19.14 -0.30 -16.58
C LEU A 518 -19.99 0.79 -17.25
N ASN A 519 -21.30 0.79 -16.97
CA ASN A 519 -22.23 1.85 -17.38
C ASN A 519 -21.82 3.25 -16.89
N VAL A 520 -20.94 3.39 -15.89
CA VAL A 520 -20.41 4.70 -15.50
C VAL A 520 -19.80 5.44 -16.69
N LYS A 521 -19.13 4.73 -17.60
CA LYS A 521 -18.56 5.34 -18.82
C LYS A 521 -19.62 5.76 -19.83
N ALA A 522 -20.71 5.00 -19.95
CA ALA A 522 -21.85 5.40 -20.78
C ALA A 522 -22.56 6.64 -20.20
N VAL A 523 -22.74 6.70 -18.89
CA VAL A 523 -23.32 7.86 -18.19
C VAL A 523 -22.43 9.10 -18.33
N GLU A 524 -21.11 8.96 -18.16
CA GLU A 524 -20.15 10.05 -18.39
C GLU A 524 -20.12 10.50 -19.87
N ALA A 525 -20.25 9.56 -20.81
CA ALA A 525 -20.37 9.86 -22.24
C ALA A 525 -21.63 10.69 -22.55
N CYS A 526 -22.78 10.37 -21.94
CA CYS A 526 -23.98 11.21 -22.06
C CYS A 526 -23.74 12.63 -21.54
N PHE A 527 -23.02 12.78 -20.41
CA PHE A 527 -22.70 14.11 -19.89
C PHE A 527 -21.79 14.91 -20.85
N ALA A 528 -20.78 14.26 -21.43
CA ALA A 528 -19.91 14.88 -22.42
C ALA A 528 -20.66 15.25 -23.70
N LEU A 529 -21.48 14.34 -24.25
CA LEU A 529 -22.31 14.58 -25.42
C LEU A 529 -23.31 15.73 -25.21
N ALA A 530 -23.91 15.82 -24.01
CA ALA A 530 -24.78 16.94 -23.66
C ALA A 530 -24.01 18.27 -23.65
N LYS A 531 -22.77 18.31 -23.13
CA LYS A 531 -21.91 19.49 -23.24
C LYS A 531 -21.64 19.88 -24.69
N ILE A 532 -21.32 18.92 -25.56
CA ILE A 532 -21.11 19.18 -26.99
C ILE A 532 -22.38 19.75 -27.64
N ALA A 533 -23.54 19.14 -27.39
CA ALA A 533 -24.82 19.64 -27.90
C ALA A 533 -25.11 21.08 -27.43
N LEU A 534 -24.75 21.41 -26.18
CA LEU A 534 -24.84 22.78 -25.67
C LEU A 534 -23.88 23.75 -26.37
N TYR A 535 -22.63 23.34 -26.65
CA TYR A 535 -21.71 24.15 -27.45
C TYR A 535 -22.25 24.47 -28.85
N GLU A 536 -23.04 23.55 -29.41
CA GLU A 536 -23.71 23.69 -30.72
C GLU A 536 -25.10 24.34 -30.63
N ASP A 537 -25.48 24.86 -29.45
CA ASP A 537 -26.78 25.48 -29.15
C ASP A 537 -28.01 24.55 -29.37
N GLN A 538 -27.79 23.24 -29.31
CA GLN A 538 -28.82 22.20 -29.44
C GLN A 538 -29.39 21.79 -28.07
N ARG A 539 -30.12 22.69 -27.42
CA ARG A 539 -30.64 22.49 -26.05
C ARG A 539 -31.59 21.30 -25.90
N GLU A 540 -32.49 21.09 -26.87
CA GLU A 540 -33.45 19.98 -26.83
C GLU A 540 -32.72 18.64 -26.94
N GLN A 541 -31.70 18.56 -27.80
CA GLN A 541 -30.85 17.38 -27.93
C GLN A 541 -30.04 17.12 -26.66
N ALA A 542 -29.48 18.17 -26.04
CA ALA A 542 -28.79 18.04 -24.75
C ALA A 542 -29.74 17.47 -23.67
N ALA A 543 -30.98 17.97 -23.59
CA ALA A 543 -31.98 17.45 -22.65
C ALA A 543 -32.33 15.98 -22.92
N ALA A 544 -32.47 15.59 -24.20
CA ALA A 544 -32.73 14.20 -24.58
C ALA A 544 -31.57 13.28 -24.16
N ILE A 545 -30.31 13.66 -24.44
CA ILE A 545 -29.11 12.90 -24.06
C ILE A 545 -29.03 12.73 -22.53
N LEU A 546 -29.31 13.78 -21.76
CA LEU A 546 -29.30 13.70 -20.29
C LEU A 546 -30.36 12.74 -19.76
N ASN A 547 -31.54 12.67 -20.39
CA ASN A 547 -32.58 11.70 -20.03
C ASN A 547 -32.15 10.28 -20.37
N THR A 548 -31.52 10.04 -21.52
CA THR A 548 -30.91 8.75 -21.85
C THR A 548 -29.92 8.32 -20.77
N GLY A 549 -29.01 9.21 -20.37
CA GLY A 549 -28.05 8.93 -19.30
C GLY A 549 -28.72 8.60 -17.95
N LYS A 550 -29.84 9.24 -17.61
CA LYS A 550 -30.62 8.89 -16.41
C LYS A 550 -31.24 7.50 -16.51
N HIS A 551 -31.75 7.11 -17.68
CA HIS A 551 -32.27 5.76 -17.89
C HIS A 551 -31.18 4.69 -17.73
N LEU A 552 -29.98 4.92 -18.24
CA LEU A 552 -28.83 4.03 -18.06
C LEU A 552 -28.49 3.80 -16.58
N VAL A 553 -28.57 4.84 -15.73
CA VAL A 553 -28.37 4.70 -14.28
C VAL A 553 -29.40 3.73 -13.67
N PHE A 554 -30.67 3.82 -14.07
CA PHE A 554 -31.71 2.92 -13.56
C PHE A 554 -31.52 1.48 -14.04
N GLU A 555 -31.16 1.27 -15.30
CA GLU A 555 -30.86 -0.06 -15.85
C GLU A 555 -29.68 -0.70 -15.13
N ALA A 556 -28.58 0.03 -14.97
CA ALA A 556 -27.41 -0.43 -14.24
C ALA A 556 -27.72 -0.73 -12.76
N THR A 557 -28.61 0.04 -12.13
CA THR A 557 -29.08 -0.23 -10.75
C THR A 557 -29.84 -1.55 -10.66
N ALA A 558 -30.67 -1.87 -11.66
CA ALA A 558 -31.40 -3.14 -11.69
C ALA A 558 -30.44 -4.33 -11.86
N VAL A 559 -29.45 -4.21 -12.75
CA VAL A 559 -28.42 -5.25 -12.96
C VAL A 559 -27.55 -5.42 -11.71
N PHE A 560 -27.15 -4.33 -11.06
CA PHE A 560 -26.44 -4.37 -9.78
C PHE A 560 -27.23 -5.11 -8.70
N LYS A 561 -28.53 -4.80 -8.57
CA LYS A 561 -29.40 -5.50 -7.62
C LYS A 561 -29.43 -7.00 -7.89
N GLN A 562 -29.54 -7.41 -9.16
CA GLN A 562 -29.51 -8.82 -9.53
C GLN A 562 -28.16 -9.49 -9.19
N ALA A 563 -27.03 -8.80 -9.38
CA ALA A 563 -25.71 -9.31 -9.02
C ALA A 563 -25.58 -9.56 -7.51
N VAL A 564 -26.08 -8.64 -6.68
CA VAL A 564 -26.13 -8.78 -5.22
C VAL A 564 -27.07 -9.92 -4.80
N GLU A 565 -28.23 -10.06 -5.43
CA GLU A 565 -29.15 -11.19 -5.19
C GLU A 565 -28.52 -12.55 -5.53
N GLN A 566 -27.56 -12.56 -6.46
CA GLN A 566 -26.74 -13.71 -6.82
C GLN A 566 -25.44 -13.84 -5.99
N GLN A 567 -25.27 -13.02 -4.95
CA GLN A 567 -24.10 -13.01 -4.05
C GLN A 567 -22.76 -12.70 -4.75
N GLN A 568 -22.79 -12.07 -5.92
CA GLN A 568 -21.58 -11.74 -6.67
C GLN A 568 -20.74 -10.65 -6.00
N ASP A 569 -21.34 -9.87 -5.09
CA ASP A 569 -20.68 -8.86 -4.25
C ASP A 569 -19.81 -9.47 -3.15
N GLN A 570 -19.98 -10.76 -2.83
CA GLN A 570 -19.06 -11.51 -1.96
C GLN A 570 -17.78 -11.94 -2.69
N ILE A 571 -17.78 -11.90 -4.02
CA ILE A 571 -16.61 -12.22 -4.87
C ILE A 571 -15.89 -10.92 -5.23
N GLY A 572 -16.63 -9.92 -5.73
CA GLY A 572 -16.08 -8.63 -6.12
C GLY A 572 -16.37 -7.54 -5.09
N GLU A 573 -15.48 -7.36 -4.11
CA GLU A 573 -15.63 -6.37 -3.03
C GLU A 573 -15.82 -4.92 -3.53
N PHE A 574 -15.39 -4.63 -4.77
CA PHE A 574 -15.45 -3.30 -5.39
C PHE A 574 -16.85 -2.91 -5.92
N LEU A 575 -17.80 -3.84 -6.06
CA LEU A 575 -19.09 -3.57 -6.71
C LEU A 575 -19.85 -2.41 -6.05
N TRP A 576 -19.83 -2.33 -4.72
CA TRP A 576 -20.50 -1.27 -3.97
C TRP A 576 -19.84 0.10 -4.11
N SER A 577 -18.50 0.16 -4.05
CA SER A 577 -17.78 1.43 -4.22
C SER A 577 -17.99 2.01 -5.62
N GLU A 578 -17.98 1.14 -6.62
CA GLU A 578 -18.20 1.55 -8.01
C GLU A 578 -19.66 1.94 -8.30
N MET A 579 -20.63 1.27 -7.70
CA MET A 579 -22.05 1.67 -7.80
C MET A 579 -22.27 3.09 -7.26
N ALA A 580 -21.52 3.48 -6.23
CA ALA A 580 -21.57 4.84 -5.72
C ALA A 580 -21.01 5.87 -6.71
N GLU A 581 -19.96 5.55 -7.47
CA GLU A 581 -19.45 6.40 -8.56
C GLU A 581 -20.48 6.59 -9.66
N LEU A 582 -21.22 5.53 -10.02
CA LEU A 582 -22.30 5.60 -11.01
C LEU A 582 -23.40 6.58 -10.58
N PHE A 583 -23.82 6.55 -9.31
CA PHE A 583 -24.82 7.50 -8.80
C PHE A 583 -24.29 8.94 -8.75
N ASP A 584 -23.01 9.14 -8.46
CA ASP A 584 -22.38 10.47 -8.50
C ASP A 584 -22.36 11.03 -9.93
N ALA A 585 -22.07 10.18 -10.93
CA ALA A 585 -22.21 10.54 -12.34
C ALA A 585 -23.66 10.87 -12.73
N GLY A 586 -24.63 10.09 -12.24
CA GLY A 586 -26.07 10.38 -12.41
C GLY A 586 -26.49 11.72 -11.80
N ALA A 587 -25.90 12.11 -10.66
CA ALA A 587 -26.16 13.39 -10.03
C ALA A 587 -25.71 14.57 -10.91
N LEU A 588 -24.62 14.43 -11.66
CA LEU A 588 -24.16 15.44 -12.63
C LEU A 588 -25.15 15.63 -13.77
N LEU A 589 -25.64 14.53 -14.34
CA LEU A 589 -26.69 14.58 -15.38
C LEU A 589 -27.92 15.34 -14.87
N ASN A 590 -28.35 15.04 -13.64
CA ASN A 590 -29.53 15.68 -13.06
C ASN A 590 -29.33 17.18 -12.81
N LYS A 591 -28.16 17.60 -12.32
CA LYS A 591 -27.83 19.03 -12.14
C LYS A 591 -27.91 19.79 -13.46
N MET A 592 -27.33 19.25 -14.53
CA MET A 592 -27.37 19.87 -15.85
C MET A 592 -28.80 19.93 -16.41
N ALA A 593 -29.60 18.86 -16.23
CA ALA A 593 -30.99 18.84 -16.66
C ALA A 593 -31.84 19.90 -15.94
N ILE A 594 -31.63 20.08 -14.63
CA ILE A 594 -32.31 21.13 -13.84
C ILE A 594 -31.90 22.52 -14.34
N ALA A 595 -30.60 22.74 -14.58
CA ALA A 595 -30.09 24.01 -15.08
C ALA A 595 -30.69 24.38 -16.45
N LEU A 596 -30.86 23.39 -17.34
CA LEU A 596 -31.55 23.55 -18.62
C LEU A 596 -33.03 23.90 -18.44
N SER A 597 -33.74 23.23 -17.52
CA SER A 597 -35.17 23.50 -17.27
C SER A 597 -35.45 24.91 -16.75
N HIS A 598 -34.48 25.53 -16.07
CA HIS A 598 -34.58 26.90 -15.57
C HIS A 598 -34.17 27.97 -16.60
N ASN A 599 -34.02 27.62 -17.88
CA ASN A 599 -33.67 28.52 -18.97
C ASN A 599 -32.39 29.35 -18.71
N GLN A 600 -31.43 28.81 -17.96
CA GLN A 600 -30.13 29.46 -17.76
C GLN A 600 -29.39 29.62 -19.10
N SER A 601 -28.47 30.58 -19.20
CA SER A 601 -27.66 30.73 -20.42
C SER A 601 -26.72 29.54 -20.60
N THR A 602 -26.47 29.15 -21.85
CA THR A 602 -25.61 28.00 -22.18
C THR A 602 -24.22 28.14 -21.58
N SER A 603 -23.64 29.35 -21.64
CA SER A 603 -22.35 29.68 -21.05
C SER A 603 -22.31 29.55 -19.53
N HIS A 604 -23.43 29.83 -18.84
CA HIS A 604 -23.54 29.66 -17.40
C HIS A 604 -23.61 28.17 -17.03
N ILE A 605 -24.42 27.39 -17.75
CA ILE A 605 -24.56 25.94 -17.54
C ILE A 605 -23.22 25.24 -17.73
N LEU A 606 -22.48 25.55 -18.81
CA LEU A 606 -21.18 24.94 -19.08
C LEU A 606 -20.13 25.31 -18.02
N ARG A 607 -20.15 26.54 -17.49
CA ARG A 607 -19.27 26.94 -16.38
C ARG A 607 -19.58 26.15 -15.10
N GLN A 608 -20.85 26.03 -14.76
CA GLN A 608 -21.27 25.23 -13.60
C GLN A 608 -20.97 23.75 -13.78
N ALA A 609 -21.11 23.21 -14.99
CA ALA A 609 -20.78 21.82 -15.30
C ALA A 609 -19.32 21.50 -14.96
N ALA A 610 -18.39 22.38 -15.35
CA ALA A 610 -16.98 22.24 -14.99
C ALA A 610 -16.76 22.25 -13.46
N GLU A 611 -17.45 23.13 -12.73
CA GLU A 611 -17.40 23.16 -11.26
C GLU A 611 -17.97 21.88 -10.64
N TRP A 612 -19.05 21.32 -11.19
CA TRP A 612 -19.63 20.08 -10.67
C TRP A 612 -18.72 18.87 -10.91
N GLU A 613 -18.08 18.78 -12.08
CA GLU A 613 -17.09 17.73 -12.40
C GLU A 613 -15.91 17.75 -11.42
N GLN A 614 -15.44 18.94 -11.02
CA GLN A 614 -14.38 19.10 -10.02
C GLN A 614 -14.80 18.73 -8.59
N ASN A 615 -16.10 18.64 -8.32
CA ASN A 615 -16.67 18.41 -6.98
C ASN A 615 -17.42 17.07 -6.87
N LYS A 616 -17.09 16.06 -7.69
CA LYS A 616 -17.61 14.69 -7.53
C LYS A 616 -17.30 14.16 -6.11
N ARG A 617 -18.32 13.69 -5.39
CA ARG A 617 -18.22 13.27 -3.98
C ARG A 617 -17.42 11.99 -3.80
N PHE A 618 -17.50 11.02 -4.72
CA PHE A 618 -16.81 9.73 -4.57
C PHE A 618 -15.38 9.71 -5.11
N GLY A 619 -15.03 10.61 -6.03
CA GLY A 619 -13.64 10.88 -6.40
C GLY A 619 -12.77 11.33 -5.21
N LEU A 620 -13.40 11.93 -4.19
CA LEU A 620 -12.78 12.29 -2.91
C LEU A 620 -12.67 11.11 -1.94
N PHE A 621 -13.57 10.13 -1.98
CA PHE A 621 -13.52 8.94 -1.10
C PHE A 621 -12.42 7.96 -1.52
N ASN A 622 -12.17 7.80 -2.82
CA ASN A 622 -11.02 7.06 -3.34
C ASN A 622 -9.67 7.69 -2.90
N LEU A 623 -9.65 9.00 -2.66
CA LEU A 623 -8.51 9.72 -2.06
C LEU A 623 -8.35 9.40 -0.56
N VAL A 624 -9.45 9.20 0.16
CA VAL A 624 -9.48 8.86 1.61
C VAL A 624 -9.15 7.37 1.86
N GLU A 625 -9.55 6.47 0.96
CA GLU A 625 -9.15 5.05 0.97
C GLU A 625 -7.66 4.89 0.60
N LYS A 626 -7.17 5.65 -0.41
CA LYS A 626 -5.73 5.75 -0.69
C LYS A 626 -4.96 6.34 0.51
N TYR A 627 -5.49 7.37 1.16
CA TYR A 627 -4.96 7.97 2.39
C TYR A 627 -4.79 6.95 3.53
N ARG A 628 -5.70 5.99 3.68
CA ARG A 628 -5.60 4.94 4.71
C ARG A 628 -4.49 3.92 4.42
N LYS A 629 -4.00 3.86 3.18
CA LYS A 629 -3.09 2.83 2.66
C LYS A 629 -1.70 3.34 2.25
N SER A 630 -1.39 4.65 2.29
CA SER A 630 -0.10 5.20 1.83
C SER A 630 0.58 6.12 2.84
N SER A 631 1.86 5.87 3.12
CA SER A 631 2.75 6.65 4.00
C SER A 631 3.66 7.63 3.23
N ASP A 632 3.15 8.35 2.22
CA ASP A 632 3.96 9.18 1.31
C ASP A 632 3.80 10.71 1.53
N LEU A 633 4.93 11.43 1.52
CA LEU A 633 5.10 12.86 1.81
C LEU A 633 4.76 13.79 0.63
N THR A 634 4.58 13.28 -0.58
CA THR A 634 4.23 14.08 -1.78
C THR A 634 2.79 14.63 -1.78
N VAL A 635 1.94 14.17 -0.85
CA VAL A 635 0.49 14.42 -0.78
C VAL A 635 0.11 15.74 -0.05
N GLN A 636 1.09 16.51 0.44
CA GLN A 636 0.85 17.84 1.03
C GLN A 636 0.21 18.84 0.04
N ALA A 637 0.47 18.72 -1.27
CA ALA A 637 -0.08 19.61 -2.28
C ALA A 637 -1.60 19.40 -2.50
N ASP A 638 -2.08 18.16 -2.44
CA ASP A 638 -3.49 17.84 -2.69
C ASP A 638 -4.38 18.07 -1.45
N MET A 639 -3.82 17.91 -0.25
CA MET A 639 -4.47 18.39 0.98
C MET A 639 -4.71 19.90 0.95
N GLN A 640 -3.85 20.69 0.26
CA GLN A 640 -4.11 22.12 0.11
C GLN A 640 -5.38 22.40 -0.69
N LEU A 641 -5.74 21.57 -1.69
CA LEU A 641 -6.94 21.74 -2.51
C LEU A 641 -8.22 21.40 -1.73
N VAL A 642 -8.23 20.30 -0.98
CA VAL A 642 -9.35 19.93 -0.10
C VAL A 642 -9.55 20.97 1.00
N ALA A 643 -8.45 21.38 1.66
CA ALA A 643 -8.48 22.48 2.62
C ALA A 643 -9.00 23.77 1.96
N GLN A 644 -8.63 24.06 0.71
CA GLN A 644 -9.10 25.24 -0.01
C GLN A 644 -10.61 25.22 -0.27
N SER A 645 -11.19 24.07 -0.61
CA SER A 645 -12.64 23.91 -0.77
C SER A 645 -13.40 24.19 0.53
N PHE A 646 -12.90 23.66 1.65
CA PHE A 646 -13.47 23.92 2.98
C PHE A 646 -13.36 25.39 3.39
N VAL A 647 -12.18 25.99 3.16
CA VAL A 647 -11.94 27.42 3.39
C VAL A 647 -12.93 28.26 2.59
N ASN A 648 -13.13 27.97 1.30
CA ASN A 648 -14.05 28.71 0.45
C ASN A 648 -15.51 28.63 0.95
N LYS A 649 -15.96 27.44 1.39
CA LYS A 649 -17.32 27.26 1.95
C LYS A 649 -17.52 28.03 3.25
N LEU A 650 -16.56 27.95 4.18
CA LEU A 650 -16.65 28.67 5.45
C LEU A 650 -16.62 30.18 5.24
N VAL A 651 -15.74 30.67 4.37
CA VAL A 651 -15.68 32.09 4.02
C VAL A 651 -16.99 32.54 3.36
N ALA A 652 -17.57 31.76 2.45
CA ALA A 652 -18.85 32.10 1.83
C ALA A 652 -20.00 32.16 2.85
N LYS A 653 -20.07 31.20 3.79
CA LYS A 653 -21.05 31.23 4.89
C LYS A 653 -20.81 32.45 5.79
N ALA A 654 -19.55 32.75 6.13
CA ALA A 654 -19.17 33.92 6.91
C ALA A 654 -19.58 35.25 6.26
N MET A 655 -19.47 35.35 4.94
CA MET A 655 -19.88 36.54 4.20
C MET A 655 -21.39 36.80 4.24
N ASN A 656 -22.21 35.78 4.48
CA ASN A 656 -23.67 35.91 4.56
C ASN A 656 -24.19 36.26 5.96
N LEU A 657 -23.30 36.46 6.93
CA LEU A 657 -23.68 36.76 8.30
C LEU A 657 -24.04 38.24 8.50
N ALA A 658 -25.01 38.48 9.38
CA ALA A 658 -25.61 39.79 9.63
C ALA A 658 -24.69 40.77 10.39
N ARG A 659 -23.75 40.26 11.21
CA ARG A 659 -22.72 41.05 11.93
C ARG A 659 -21.35 40.49 11.59
N ARG A 660 -20.51 41.31 10.94
CA ARG A 660 -19.19 40.88 10.43
C ARG A 660 -18.01 41.39 11.27
N ASP A 661 -18.32 42.13 12.32
CA ASP A 661 -17.34 42.76 13.20
C ASP A 661 -17.13 41.82 14.41
N ASN A 662 -15.92 41.27 14.55
CA ASN A 662 -15.47 40.27 15.56
C ASN A 662 -15.85 38.79 15.30
N ILE A 663 -15.10 38.14 14.41
CA ILE A 663 -15.15 36.69 14.20
C ILE A 663 -14.02 35.98 14.96
N HIS A 664 -14.33 34.88 15.64
CA HIS A 664 -13.33 33.94 16.15
C HIS A 664 -13.36 32.63 15.35
N ILE A 665 -12.23 31.94 15.27
CA ILE A 665 -12.10 30.68 14.53
C ILE A 665 -11.76 29.55 15.51
N TRP A 666 -12.54 28.48 15.52
CA TRP A 666 -12.29 27.32 16.36
C TRP A 666 -11.26 26.38 15.71
N GLY A 667 -10.13 26.22 16.39
CA GLY A 667 -8.97 25.40 16.06
C GLY A 667 -7.74 26.22 15.66
N THR A 668 -6.54 25.68 15.83
CA THR A 668 -5.26 26.29 15.39
C THR A 668 -4.55 25.47 14.30
N GLY A 669 -5.32 24.74 13.49
CA GLY A 669 -4.79 23.92 12.39
C GLY A 669 -4.62 24.68 11.08
N VAL A 670 -4.13 23.98 10.04
CA VAL A 670 -3.91 24.53 8.69
C VAL A 670 -5.18 25.14 8.08
N VAL A 671 -6.35 24.52 8.31
CA VAL A 671 -7.64 25.03 7.82
C VAL A 671 -8.00 26.34 8.51
N ALA A 672 -7.81 26.44 9.83
CA ALA A 672 -8.12 27.65 10.59
C ALA A 672 -7.25 28.84 10.16
N GLN A 673 -5.96 28.62 9.92
CA GLN A 673 -5.07 29.65 9.38
C GLN A 673 -5.57 30.16 8.02
N LYS A 674 -5.86 29.24 7.09
CA LYS A 674 -6.32 29.61 5.74
C LYS A 674 -7.67 30.32 5.74
N VAL A 675 -8.60 29.93 6.62
CA VAL A 675 -9.87 30.65 6.82
C VAL A 675 -9.61 32.08 7.30
N GLY A 676 -8.72 32.25 8.29
CA GLY A 676 -8.36 33.57 8.79
C GLY A 676 -7.76 34.48 7.72
N GLU A 677 -6.80 33.97 6.93
CA GLU A 677 -6.20 34.71 5.81
C GLU A 677 -7.23 35.09 4.73
N ALA A 678 -8.15 34.17 4.40
CA ALA A 678 -9.17 34.41 3.39
C ALA A 678 -10.22 35.43 3.84
N LEU A 679 -10.60 35.43 5.12
CA LEU A 679 -11.48 36.44 5.73
C LEU A 679 -10.82 37.82 5.76
N ALA A 680 -9.54 37.88 6.16
CA ALA A 680 -8.78 39.13 6.16
C ALA A 680 -8.71 39.76 4.75
N LYS A 681 -8.49 38.95 3.71
CA LYS A 681 -8.53 39.40 2.29
C LYS A 681 -9.89 39.96 1.85
N LYS A 682 -10.98 39.61 2.54
CA LYS A 682 -12.34 40.12 2.31
C LYS A 682 -12.70 41.29 3.24
N GLY A 683 -11.74 41.80 4.00
CA GLY A 683 -11.94 42.91 4.94
C GLY A 683 -12.65 42.52 6.23
N VAL A 684 -12.76 41.22 6.53
CA VAL A 684 -13.39 40.71 7.75
C VAL A 684 -12.33 40.58 8.84
N LYS A 685 -12.57 41.19 10.00
CA LYS A 685 -11.62 41.18 11.13
C LYS A 685 -11.78 39.91 11.96
N VAL A 686 -10.72 39.10 12.01
CA VAL A 686 -10.61 37.96 12.94
C VAL A 686 -10.04 38.45 14.25
N SER A 687 -10.71 38.16 15.36
CA SER A 687 -10.36 38.64 16.70
C SER A 687 -9.48 37.67 17.49
N GLY A 688 -9.54 36.37 17.17
CA GLY A 688 -8.77 35.34 17.85
C GLY A 688 -9.15 33.93 17.42
N PHE A 689 -8.44 32.95 17.98
CA PHE A 689 -8.71 31.53 17.79
C PHE A 689 -9.18 30.90 19.10
N ILE A 690 -10.00 29.85 19.01
CA ILE A 690 -10.47 29.09 20.16
C ILE A 690 -9.89 27.69 20.06
N ASP A 691 -9.22 27.22 21.11
CA ASP A 691 -8.70 25.85 21.19
C ASP A 691 -8.96 25.26 22.57
N SER A 692 -9.49 24.03 22.63
CA SER A 692 -9.81 23.35 23.89
C SER A 692 -8.58 23.10 24.78
N GLN A 693 -7.36 23.14 24.22
CA GLN A 693 -6.10 22.97 24.94
C GLN A 693 -5.22 24.22 24.90
N ALA A 694 -5.80 25.41 24.65
CA ALA A 694 -5.03 26.65 24.60
C ALA A 694 -4.26 26.91 25.90
N ARG A 695 -2.98 27.30 25.78
CA ARG A 695 -2.15 27.72 26.91
C ARG A 695 -2.31 29.22 27.17
N ALA A 696 -2.15 29.66 28.42
CA ALA A 696 -2.19 31.08 28.76
C ALA A 696 -1.20 31.90 27.91
N GLY A 697 -1.70 32.93 27.23
CA GLY A 697 -0.90 33.81 26.36
C GLY A 697 -0.53 33.21 25.00
N GLN A 698 -1.08 32.06 24.62
CA GLN A 698 -0.83 31.46 23.31
C GLN A 698 -1.32 32.39 22.18
N GLN A 699 -0.54 32.47 21.11
CA GLN A 699 -0.89 33.19 19.90
C GLN A 699 -0.79 32.27 18.68
N PHE A 700 -1.66 32.52 17.70
CA PHE A 700 -1.66 31.86 16.39
C PHE A 700 -1.94 32.90 15.31
N ALA A 701 -1.09 32.95 14.29
CA ALA A 701 -1.12 33.99 13.26
C ALA A 701 -1.13 35.44 13.81
N GLY A 702 -0.46 35.68 14.95
CA GLY A 702 -0.39 37.00 15.60
C GLY A 702 -1.66 37.42 16.35
N LEU A 703 -2.63 36.52 16.50
CA LEU A 703 -3.87 36.72 17.25
C LEU A 703 -3.91 35.81 18.48
N PRO A 704 -4.63 36.17 19.55
CA PRO A 704 -4.73 35.35 20.75
C PRO A 704 -5.44 34.02 20.46
N VAL A 705 -4.96 32.94 21.08
CA VAL A 705 -5.65 31.65 21.17
C VAL A 705 -6.15 31.52 22.60
N ILE A 706 -7.46 31.34 22.76
CA ILE A 706 -8.12 31.27 24.06
C ILE A 706 -8.84 29.94 24.22
N THR A 707 -9.04 29.52 25.47
CA THR A 707 -9.88 28.36 25.74
C THR A 707 -11.35 28.75 25.57
N PRO A 708 -12.27 27.78 25.37
CA PRO A 708 -13.70 28.06 25.38
C PRO A 708 -14.19 28.70 26.69
N ALA A 709 -13.51 28.46 27.82
CA ALA A 709 -13.85 29.04 29.11
C ALA A 709 -13.42 30.50 29.25
N ASP A 710 -12.35 30.90 28.55
CA ASP A 710 -11.83 32.27 28.54
C ASP A 710 -12.45 33.11 27.40
N PHE A 711 -13.38 32.53 26.65
CA PHE A 711 -14.07 33.18 25.55
C PHE A 711 -15.11 34.17 26.06
N ASP A 712 -14.88 35.46 25.80
CA ASP A 712 -15.81 36.53 26.16
C ASP A 712 -17.01 36.54 25.21
N THR A 713 -18.11 35.93 25.66
CA THR A 713 -19.37 35.84 24.94
C THR A 713 -20.07 37.19 24.76
N ASP A 714 -19.76 38.18 25.60
CA ASP A 714 -20.41 39.50 25.55
C ASP A 714 -19.78 40.41 24.48
N SER A 715 -18.49 40.20 24.14
CA SER A 715 -17.77 40.97 23.11
C SER A 715 -17.63 40.27 21.76
N ALA A 716 -17.88 38.97 21.70
CA ALA A 716 -17.74 38.16 20.49
C ALA A 716 -19.04 38.07 19.69
N ALA A 717 -18.99 38.39 18.39
CA ALA A 717 -20.17 38.32 17.56
C ALA A 717 -20.48 36.89 17.11
N GLN A 718 -19.46 36.11 16.67
CA GLN A 718 -19.65 34.82 16.00
C GLN A 718 -18.40 33.92 16.03
N VAL A 719 -18.59 32.60 15.96
CA VAL A 719 -17.52 31.59 15.90
C VAL A 719 -17.63 30.71 14.66
N ILE A 720 -16.53 30.57 13.90
CA ILE A 720 -16.43 29.66 12.76
C ILE A 720 -15.78 28.35 13.18
N LEU A 721 -16.45 27.23 12.93
CA LEU A 721 -15.97 25.90 13.28
C LEU A 721 -15.26 25.25 12.08
N THR A 722 -13.99 24.88 12.26
CA THR A 722 -13.17 24.32 11.16
C THR A 722 -13.03 22.79 11.17
N SER A 723 -13.69 22.08 12.09
CA SER A 723 -13.64 20.61 12.22
C SER A 723 -14.85 19.91 11.57
N VAL A 724 -14.63 18.92 10.71
CA VAL A 724 -15.70 18.25 9.93
C VAL A 724 -16.52 17.25 10.77
N GLY A 725 -15.92 16.59 11.76
CA GLY A 725 -16.54 15.48 12.49
C GLY A 725 -17.13 15.84 13.86
N SER A 726 -16.70 16.95 14.46
CA SER A 726 -17.03 17.31 15.85
C SER A 726 -17.69 18.69 15.99
N SER A 727 -17.98 19.38 14.88
CA SER A 727 -18.52 20.75 14.92
C SER A 727 -19.77 20.90 15.79
N ALA A 728 -20.69 19.93 15.81
CA ALA A 728 -21.90 19.99 16.64
C ALA A 728 -21.57 19.96 18.15
N GLN A 729 -20.72 19.02 18.59
CA GLN A 729 -20.30 18.90 19.99
C GLN A 729 -19.45 20.08 20.46
N LEU A 730 -18.65 20.67 19.57
CA LEU A 730 -17.81 21.83 19.90
C LEU A 730 -18.62 23.12 20.01
N ALA A 731 -19.72 23.22 19.27
CA ALA A 731 -20.55 24.42 19.23
C ALA A 731 -21.57 24.49 20.37
N GLU A 732 -22.09 23.34 20.80
CA GLU A 732 -23.15 23.23 21.81
C GLU A 732 -22.91 24.12 23.05
N PRO A 733 -21.72 24.14 23.69
CA PRO A 733 -21.47 24.99 24.86
C PRO A 733 -21.50 26.50 24.56
N LEU A 734 -21.15 26.90 23.33
CA LEU A 734 -21.15 28.30 22.92
C LEU A 734 -22.56 28.76 22.51
N GLU A 735 -23.31 27.90 21.85
CA GLU A 735 -24.69 28.19 21.46
C GLU A 735 -25.62 28.30 22.67
N GLU A 736 -25.42 27.48 23.71
CA GLU A 736 -26.11 27.61 25.00
C GLU A 736 -25.87 28.98 25.64
N GLN A 737 -24.72 29.60 25.35
CA GLN A 737 -24.34 30.94 25.82
C GLN A 737 -24.79 32.06 24.85
N GLY A 738 -25.58 31.72 23.82
CA GLY A 738 -26.14 32.68 22.86
C GLY A 738 -25.18 33.09 21.73
N VAL A 739 -24.04 32.42 21.59
CA VAL A 739 -23.06 32.71 20.53
C VAL A 739 -23.51 32.09 19.22
N ALA A 740 -23.47 32.86 18.13
CA ALA A 740 -23.79 32.34 16.81
C ALA A 740 -22.61 31.54 16.22
N CYS A 741 -22.82 30.24 15.99
CA CYS A 741 -21.84 29.32 15.43
C CYS A 741 -22.06 29.06 13.93
N VAL A 742 -20.97 29.03 13.17
CA VAL A 742 -20.97 28.77 11.72
C VAL A 742 -20.35 27.41 11.47
N TYR A 743 -21.20 26.49 11.06
CA TYR A 743 -20.84 25.09 10.88
C TYR A 743 -20.31 24.77 9.50
N LEU A 744 -19.30 23.90 9.46
CA LEU A 744 -18.96 23.14 8.28
C LEU A 744 -19.88 21.89 8.17
N ALA A 745 -21.17 22.11 7.92
CA ALA A 745 -22.07 21.10 7.37
C ALA A 745 -22.04 21.14 5.84
#